data_AF-A0A554MYW5-F1
#
_entry.id   AF-A0A554MYW5-F1
#
_cell.length_a   1.000
_cell.length_b   1.000
_cell.length_c   1.000
_cell.angle_alpha   90.00
_cell.angle_beta   90.00
_cell.angle_gamma   90.00
#
_symmetry.space_group_name_H-M   'P 1'
#
loop_
_entity.id
_entity.type
_entity.pdbx_description
1 polymer ?
#
loop_
_entity_poly.entity_id
_entity_poly.type
_entity_poly.pdbx_seq_one_letter_code
_entity_poly.pdbx_strand_id
1 'polypeptide(L)'
;MQNSPDDRDDADDHAGDRSKRIPVSRRGFLVGSGLAGAAGLVASNGFGSAPAVAEALSAAPAVAPAALGGSAVAAQSAVARGHTGRWRPDTTSPRFTVAVMPDTQYMFDGAAVDPAPMRASLEYVVREQARHNTVFLVHLGDLTQNGAASEMRASGAVFDVLDRAGAPYSVLAGNHDVDSSTDDQRGRTPYLDVFGPQRFRKAPGWIGSSPDGYNTAHRFTAAGREWVVLALDWRTSASGLAWASSVLAARPHAPVILATHALVDSDAGGGAAFDPYGQQLWDSFISKHDQVFLTLNGHYWGPGRTTAKNAVGHDVALHLTNYQNRYYGGAAMIRLYHVDLERNVIDVETLSPFLLAGGLGETNELAAQEISLSGDVDRFTMAVDFDARFAGFAPVAPRASRPAARMLVPGTLAYWRFDGNPDGAALAPTTRVRDQSGRGNDLVVARRTGAVAGALRWTAAHHPDQPGAGGLALQGGKTGGDHLQTVDTAPLNRTRFPHGYTVEAFFALPTTFDPSANGFSALLSQYSSAGQVGKATGADGDPDEPAVTLSLSGDRELQWCVYPASQDGSLTNWGHELPLGAWWHVAVVNDGTHTVLYVDGCPVVRNPSTPNHGLSTIGKPWLLGGYRYGGKLDQVFVGSIGDVRVVGRALQPSEFMNA
;
A
#
# COMPACT_ATOMS: atom_id res chain seq x y z
N MET A 1 67.19 64.90 -19.30
CA MET A 1 65.89 64.76 -19.99
C MET A 1 64.95 64.14 -18.98
N GLN A 2 64.45 64.92 -18.01
CA GLN A 2 63.20 65.70 -18.04
C GLN A 2 61.92 64.85 -18.18
N ASN A 3 61.14 64.91 -17.09
CA ASN A 3 59.71 64.65 -16.85
C ASN A 3 59.34 63.19 -16.48
N SER A 4 59.28 62.78 -15.20
CA SER A 4 58.43 63.19 -14.03
C SER A 4 57.01 62.61 -14.05
N PRO A 5 56.35 62.33 -12.89
CA PRO A 5 56.82 62.29 -11.47
C PRO A 5 56.68 60.88 -10.83
N ASP A 6 57.50 60.47 -9.84
CA ASP A 6 57.43 60.78 -8.38
C ASP A 6 56.03 60.53 -7.77
N ASP A 7 55.83 59.97 -6.57
CA ASP A 7 56.58 59.24 -5.53
C ASP A 7 55.45 58.93 -4.50
N ARG A 8 55.36 57.74 -3.86
CA ARG A 8 55.86 57.43 -2.50
C ARG A 8 55.24 58.26 -1.36
N ASP A 9 55.03 57.76 -0.15
CA ASP A 9 55.32 56.49 0.53
C ASP A 9 54.52 56.48 1.83
N ASP A 10 54.37 55.29 2.43
CA ASP A 10 54.75 54.98 3.82
C ASP A 10 54.03 53.68 4.22
N ALA A 11 54.73 52.55 4.17
CA ALA A 11 55.48 51.96 5.31
C ALA A 11 54.56 50.96 6.05
N ASP A 12 54.93 49.72 6.37
CA ASP A 12 56.22 49.06 6.43
C ASP A 12 56.05 47.53 6.49
N ASP A 13 57.14 46.86 6.10
CA ASP A 13 57.67 45.59 6.62
C ASP A 13 57.02 44.22 6.31
N HIS A 14 57.40 43.73 5.14
CA HIS A 14 58.27 42.58 4.89
C HIS A 14 58.29 41.32 5.81
N ALA A 15 58.12 40.23 5.06
CA ALA A 15 58.96 39.02 5.02
C ALA A 15 58.65 37.89 6.02
N GLY A 16 58.07 36.83 5.47
CA GLY A 16 58.08 35.51 6.07
C GLY A 16 59.35 34.72 5.81
N ASP A 17 59.55 33.68 6.61
CA ASP A 17 60.09 32.41 6.14
C ASP A 17 59.50 31.24 6.96
N ARG A 18 59.48 30.09 6.30
CA ARG A 18 58.85 28.79 6.54
C ARG A 18 58.85 28.27 8.00
N SER A 19 57.79 27.53 8.36
CA SER A 19 57.94 26.14 8.86
C SER A 19 56.62 25.38 9.10
N LYS A 20 56.70 24.07 8.81
CA LYS A 20 56.07 22.89 9.46
C LYS A 20 54.55 22.64 9.38
N ARG A 21 54.24 21.44 8.87
CA ARG A 21 52.95 20.73 8.93
C ARG A 21 52.71 20.13 10.31
N ILE A 22 51.46 20.23 10.80
CA ILE A 22 50.74 19.25 11.67
C ILE A 22 49.26 19.26 11.21
N PRO A 23 48.56 18.12 11.11
CA PRO A 23 47.20 18.05 10.57
C PRO A 23 46.12 18.19 11.66
N VAL A 24 44.99 18.83 11.33
CA VAL A 24 43.78 18.85 12.17
C VAL A 24 42.52 18.61 11.32
N SER A 25 41.83 17.52 11.69
CA SER A 25 40.38 17.24 11.69
C SER A 25 39.42 18.27 11.07
N ARG A 26 38.54 17.81 10.16
CA ARG A 26 37.31 18.50 9.75
C ARG A 26 36.06 17.69 10.12
N ARG A 27 35.26 18.25 11.03
CA ARG A 27 33.82 17.96 11.21
C ARG A 27 33.04 18.59 10.04
N GLY A 28 32.09 17.85 9.47
CA GLY A 28 31.08 18.37 8.55
C GLY A 28 29.83 18.82 9.32
N PHE A 29 29.33 20.01 8.99
CA PHE A 29 28.14 20.64 9.55
C PHE A 29 27.05 20.65 8.47
N LEU A 30 25.80 20.35 8.86
CA LEU A 30 24.59 20.44 8.03
C LEU A 30 24.24 21.90 7.73
N VAL A 31 23.66 22.14 6.55
CA VAL A 31 22.92 23.37 6.22
C VAL A 31 21.46 22.98 6.03
N GLY A 32 20.59 23.53 6.89
CA GLY A 32 19.16 23.67 6.65
C GLY A 32 18.87 25.09 6.21
N SER A 33 18.00 25.25 5.22
CA SER A 33 17.45 26.54 4.79
C SER A 33 15.93 26.47 4.88
N GLY A 34 15.38 27.18 5.87
CA GLY A 34 13.98 27.58 5.88
C GLY A 34 13.79 28.85 5.06
N LEU A 35 12.59 29.03 4.51
CA LEU A 35 12.11 30.31 4.01
C LEU A 35 10.61 30.41 4.29
N ALA A 36 10.24 31.48 5.01
CA ALA A 36 8.87 31.90 5.22
C ALA A 36 8.64 33.24 4.50
N GLY A 37 7.58 33.27 3.67
CA GLY A 37 6.57 34.35 3.57
C GLY A 37 6.93 35.76 3.11
N ALA A 38 6.26 36.21 2.05
CA ALA A 38 5.56 37.52 2.01
C ALA A 38 4.55 37.56 0.84
N ALA A 39 3.41 38.21 1.09
CA ALA A 39 2.25 38.36 0.20
C ALA A 39 2.22 39.75 -0.47
N GLY A 40 1.45 39.93 -1.55
CA GLY A 40 0.83 41.24 -1.88
C GLY A 40 0.64 41.64 -3.35
N LEU A 41 -0.61 41.47 -3.83
CA LEU A 41 -1.47 42.38 -4.63
C LEU A 41 -1.22 42.83 -6.11
N VAL A 42 -2.17 42.39 -6.99
CA VAL A 42 -3.22 43.15 -7.75
C VAL A 42 -2.97 43.81 -9.15
N ALA A 43 -3.86 43.40 -10.10
CA ALA A 43 -4.47 44.06 -11.29
C ALA A 43 -3.60 44.41 -12.52
N SER A 44 -4.08 44.52 -13.77
CA SER A 44 -5.27 44.08 -14.55
C SER A 44 -5.03 44.51 -16.02
N ASN A 45 -5.79 43.94 -16.96
CA ASN A 45 -6.08 44.37 -18.36
C ASN A 45 -5.08 44.12 -19.51
N GLY A 46 -5.61 43.47 -20.57
CA GLY A 46 -5.66 44.11 -21.89
C GLY A 46 -5.02 43.39 -23.09
N PHE A 47 -5.87 42.72 -23.88
CA PHE A 47 -5.87 42.53 -25.35
C PHE A 47 -4.55 42.49 -26.16
N GLY A 48 -4.45 41.46 -27.02
CA GLY A 48 -4.11 41.69 -28.44
C GLY A 48 -2.97 40.85 -29.03
N SER A 49 -3.36 39.96 -29.97
CA SER A 49 -2.71 39.67 -31.26
C SER A 49 -1.25 39.16 -31.32
N ALA A 50 -1.10 37.92 -31.81
CA ALA A 50 0.06 37.38 -32.54
C ALA A 50 0.20 38.03 -33.95
N PRO A 51 1.20 37.73 -34.83
CA PRO A 51 2.29 36.73 -34.75
C PRO A 51 3.68 37.21 -35.27
N ALA A 52 4.62 36.25 -35.39
CA ALA A 52 5.92 36.25 -36.08
C ALA A 52 7.10 36.83 -35.25
N VAL A 53 8.34 36.32 -35.29
CA VAL A 53 9.10 35.69 -36.38
C VAL A 53 10.19 34.78 -35.77
N ALA A 54 10.66 33.82 -36.56
CA ALA A 54 11.77 32.95 -36.27
C ALA A 54 13.12 33.68 -36.10
N GLU A 55 13.94 33.23 -35.16
CA GLU A 55 15.40 33.42 -35.19
C GLU A 55 16.11 32.09 -34.94
N ALA A 56 17.06 31.81 -35.84
CA ALA A 56 17.93 30.65 -35.83
C ALA A 56 19.10 30.88 -34.85
N LEU A 57 19.36 29.91 -33.99
CA LEU A 57 20.61 29.86 -33.21
C LEU A 57 21.49 28.70 -33.66
N SER A 58 22.68 29.13 -34.09
CA SER A 58 23.90 28.42 -34.45
C SER A 58 24.21 27.17 -33.61
N ALA A 59 24.60 26.13 -34.33
CA ALA A 59 25.12 24.87 -33.82
C ALA A 59 26.45 25.01 -33.05
N ALA A 60 26.61 24.18 -32.02
CA ALA A 60 27.89 23.74 -31.46
C ALA A 60 27.86 22.19 -31.34
N PRO A 61 28.98 21.49 -31.55
CA PRO A 61 28.97 20.05 -31.79
C PRO A 61 28.77 19.28 -30.49
N ALA A 62 27.73 18.45 -30.42
CA ALA A 62 27.59 17.45 -29.37
C ALA A 62 28.39 16.19 -29.75
N VAL A 63 29.27 15.80 -28.84
CA VAL A 63 30.05 14.57 -28.87
C VAL A 63 29.09 13.38 -28.78
N ALA A 64 29.16 12.48 -29.76
CA ALA A 64 28.35 11.27 -29.82
C ALA A 64 28.72 10.27 -28.70
N PRO A 65 27.76 9.73 -27.94
CA PRO A 65 27.93 8.46 -27.27
C PRO A 65 27.64 7.33 -28.28
N ALA A 66 28.56 6.38 -28.31
CA ALA A 66 28.55 5.21 -29.18
C ALA A 66 27.24 4.40 -29.06
N ALA A 67 26.77 3.93 -30.22
CA ALA A 67 25.68 2.99 -30.36
C ALA A 67 26.04 1.65 -29.71
N LEU A 68 25.40 1.33 -28.59
CA LEU A 68 25.13 -0.05 -28.20
C LEU A 68 23.74 -0.40 -28.74
N GLY A 69 23.71 -0.74 -30.02
CA GLY A 69 22.56 -1.40 -30.63
C GLY A 69 22.42 -2.82 -30.06
N GLY A 70 21.16 -3.21 -29.83
CA GLY A 70 20.78 -4.60 -29.65
C GLY A 70 20.30 -4.94 -28.24
N SER A 71 19.00 -4.70 -27.98
CA SER A 71 18.06 -5.66 -27.36
C SER A 71 16.81 -4.94 -26.83
N ALA A 72 16.01 -4.36 -27.73
CA ALA A 72 14.66 -3.88 -27.38
C ALA A 72 13.63 -4.15 -28.49
N VAL A 73 13.94 -5.06 -29.43
CA VAL A 73 13.04 -5.46 -30.51
C VAL A 73 13.01 -6.98 -30.57
N ALA A 74 12.29 -7.58 -29.63
CA ALA A 74 11.83 -8.98 -29.70
C ALA A 74 10.65 -9.19 -28.73
N ALA A 75 9.60 -8.38 -28.88
CA ALA A 75 8.30 -8.68 -28.29
C ALA A 75 7.17 -8.15 -29.18
N GLN A 76 7.30 -8.36 -30.49
CA GLN A 76 6.16 -8.32 -31.40
C GLN A 76 6.23 -9.56 -32.30
N SER A 77 5.04 -10.07 -32.63
CA SER A 77 4.79 -11.24 -33.49
C SER A 77 4.87 -12.61 -32.80
N ALA A 78 3.94 -12.83 -31.87
CA ALA A 78 3.22 -14.10 -31.82
C ALA A 78 1.73 -13.80 -31.66
N VAL A 79 1.04 -13.57 -32.78
CA VAL A 79 -0.40 -13.84 -32.85
C VAL A 79 -0.53 -15.35 -32.73
N ALA A 80 -0.47 -15.84 -31.50
CA ALA A 80 -0.66 -17.24 -31.18
C ALA A 80 -2.12 -17.56 -31.45
N ARG A 81 -2.37 -18.17 -32.61
CA ARG A 81 -3.59 -18.94 -32.84
C ARG A 81 -3.70 -19.98 -31.73
N GLY A 82 -4.70 -19.81 -30.86
CA GLY A 82 -5.27 -20.84 -30.01
C GLY A 82 -4.42 -21.30 -28.84
N HIS A 83 -4.44 -20.56 -27.73
CA HIS A 83 -4.57 -21.14 -26.39
C HIS A 83 -5.69 -20.36 -25.69
N THR A 84 -6.92 -20.87 -25.79
CA THR A 84 -8.00 -20.43 -24.91
C THR A 84 -7.62 -20.88 -23.50
N GLY A 85 -6.92 -20.04 -22.75
CA GLY A 85 -6.66 -20.29 -21.34
C GLY A 85 -7.99 -20.59 -20.66
N ARG A 86 -8.10 -21.74 -20.00
CA ARG A 86 -9.29 -22.06 -19.21
C ARG A 86 -9.35 -21.07 -18.06
N TRP A 87 -10.49 -20.43 -17.84
CA TRP A 87 -10.68 -19.48 -16.74
C TRP A 87 -10.40 -20.15 -15.38
N ARG A 88 -9.31 -19.74 -14.72
CA ARG A 88 -8.82 -20.35 -13.47
C ARG A 88 -8.17 -19.30 -12.56
N PRO A 89 -8.95 -18.36 -12.00
CA PRO A 89 -8.41 -17.41 -11.03
C PRO A 89 -7.86 -18.11 -9.79
N ASP A 90 -6.79 -17.54 -9.22
CA ASP A 90 -6.35 -17.86 -7.87
C ASP A 90 -7.29 -17.17 -6.89
N THR A 91 -8.21 -17.96 -6.33
CA THR A 91 -9.24 -17.47 -5.41
C THR A 91 -8.70 -17.16 -4.01
N THR A 92 -7.46 -17.54 -3.72
CA THR A 92 -6.80 -17.33 -2.42
C THR A 92 -5.83 -16.15 -2.43
N SER A 93 -5.36 -15.73 -3.60
CA SER A 93 -4.52 -14.55 -3.75
C SER A 93 -5.18 -13.31 -3.13
N PRO A 94 -4.45 -12.52 -2.31
CA PRO A 94 -4.93 -11.22 -1.82
C PRO A 94 -4.97 -10.15 -2.91
N ARG A 95 -4.51 -10.49 -4.12
CA ARG A 95 -4.52 -9.64 -5.31
C ARG A 95 -5.36 -10.25 -6.42
N PHE A 96 -6.30 -9.49 -6.96
CA PHE A 96 -7.18 -9.92 -8.04
C PHE A 96 -7.65 -8.73 -8.88
N THR A 97 -8.18 -9.01 -10.07
CA THR A 97 -8.63 -7.96 -11.00
C THR A 97 -10.09 -8.13 -11.40
N VAL A 98 -10.85 -7.04 -11.38
CA VAL A 98 -12.17 -6.95 -12.03
C VAL A 98 -11.99 -6.14 -13.32
N ALA A 99 -12.35 -6.72 -14.46
CA ALA A 99 -12.36 -6.02 -15.73
C ALA A 99 -13.71 -5.31 -15.92
N VAL A 100 -13.70 -4.08 -16.41
CA VAL A 100 -14.89 -3.27 -16.66
C VAL A 100 -14.87 -2.83 -18.12
N MET A 101 -15.93 -3.15 -18.86
CA MET A 101 -16.13 -2.75 -20.25
C MET A 101 -17.31 -1.77 -20.29
N PRO A 102 -17.08 -0.51 -20.68
CA PRO A 102 -18.14 0.47 -20.81
C PRO A 102 -18.85 0.32 -22.15
N ASP A 103 -19.62 1.34 -22.50
CA ASP A 103 -20.57 1.42 -23.59
C ASP A 103 -19.95 1.11 -24.97
N THR A 104 -20.42 0.06 -25.64
CA THR A 104 -19.88 -0.45 -26.93
C THR A 104 -20.74 -0.10 -28.13
N GLN A 105 -21.87 0.59 -27.92
CA GLN A 105 -22.93 0.80 -28.90
C GLN A 105 -22.48 1.23 -30.31
N TYR A 106 -21.46 2.07 -30.45
CA TYR A 106 -20.98 2.54 -31.77
C TYR A 106 -20.33 1.44 -32.61
N MET A 107 -19.95 0.30 -32.00
CA MET A 107 -19.51 -0.90 -32.73
C MET A 107 -20.68 -1.73 -33.25
N PHE A 108 -21.91 -1.44 -32.81
CA PHE A 108 -23.12 -2.18 -33.13
C PHE A 108 -24.23 -1.22 -33.57
N ASP A 109 -23.96 -0.46 -34.63
CA ASP A 109 -24.88 0.50 -35.22
C ASP A 109 -25.31 0.10 -36.63
N GLY A 110 -26.47 -0.57 -36.72
CA GLY A 110 -27.14 -0.91 -37.97
C GLY A 110 -26.24 -1.64 -38.97
N ALA A 111 -25.98 -0.98 -40.11
CA ALA A 111 -25.13 -1.52 -41.17
C ALA A 111 -23.62 -1.36 -40.90
N ALA A 112 -23.23 -0.56 -39.90
CA ALA A 112 -21.85 -0.25 -39.53
C ALA A 112 -21.32 -1.16 -38.40
N VAL A 113 -21.99 -2.29 -38.13
CA VAL A 113 -21.56 -3.26 -37.11
C VAL A 113 -20.12 -3.72 -37.38
N ASP A 114 -19.23 -3.45 -36.43
CA ASP A 114 -17.85 -3.93 -36.39
C ASP A 114 -17.54 -4.54 -35.02
N PRO A 115 -17.64 -5.87 -34.87
CA PRO A 115 -17.41 -6.55 -33.60
C PRO A 115 -15.92 -6.73 -33.26
N ALA A 116 -14.99 -6.35 -34.15
CA ALA A 116 -13.58 -6.67 -33.99
C ALA A 116 -12.95 -6.04 -32.72
N PRO A 117 -13.22 -4.76 -32.36
CA PRO A 117 -12.66 -4.17 -31.15
C PRO A 117 -13.13 -4.87 -29.88
N MET A 118 -14.45 -5.07 -29.75
CA MET A 118 -15.02 -5.76 -28.58
C MET A 118 -14.49 -7.18 -28.45
N ARG A 119 -14.39 -7.91 -29.57
CA ARG A 119 -13.82 -9.28 -29.58
C ARG A 119 -12.38 -9.29 -29.07
N ALA A 120 -11.54 -8.37 -29.55
CA ALA A 120 -10.14 -8.28 -29.13
C ALA A 120 -10.02 -8.01 -27.62
N SER A 121 -10.90 -7.18 -27.06
CA SER A 121 -10.92 -6.89 -25.62
C SER A 121 -11.36 -8.08 -24.77
N LEU A 122 -12.40 -8.82 -25.17
CA LEU A 122 -12.80 -10.04 -24.46
C LEU A 122 -11.74 -11.15 -24.56
N GLU A 123 -11.10 -11.29 -25.73
CA GLU A 123 -10.00 -12.25 -25.91
C GLU A 123 -8.77 -11.87 -25.08
N TYR A 124 -8.46 -10.58 -24.93
CA TYR A 124 -7.42 -10.09 -24.05
C TYR A 124 -7.68 -10.48 -22.59
N VAL A 125 -8.90 -10.26 -22.09
CA VAL A 125 -9.27 -10.61 -20.71
C VAL A 125 -9.11 -12.11 -20.44
N VAL A 126 -9.50 -12.97 -21.39
CA VAL A 126 -9.31 -14.42 -21.26
C VAL A 126 -7.82 -14.80 -21.33
N ARG A 127 -7.06 -14.20 -22.26
CA ARG A 127 -5.65 -14.54 -22.47
C ARG A 127 -4.76 -14.09 -21.31
N GLU A 128 -4.95 -12.88 -20.80
CA GLU A 128 -4.14 -12.29 -19.72
C GLU A 128 -4.68 -12.62 -18.32
N GLN A 129 -5.72 -13.46 -18.23
CA GLN A 129 -6.40 -13.81 -16.98
C GLN A 129 -5.41 -14.20 -15.87
N ALA A 130 -4.45 -15.09 -16.15
CA ALA A 130 -3.48 -15.55 -15.16
C ALA A 130 -2.49 -14.46 -14.73
N ARG A 131 -2.10 -13.57 -15.65
CA ARG A 131 -1.17 -12.46 -15.37
C ARG A 131 -1.80 -11.45 -14.42
N HIS A 132 -3.07 -11.12 -14.64
CA HIS A 132 -3.79 -10.11 -13.87
C HIS A 132 -4.60 -10.71 -12.71
N ASN A 133 -4.63 -12.05 -12.59
CA ASN A 133 -5.61 -12.77 -11.78
C ASN A 133 -7.03 -12.20 -11.95
N THR A 134 -7.50 -12.05 -13.19
CA THR A 134 -8.84 -11.52 -13.46
C THR A 134 -9.88 -12.53 -12.97
N VAL A 135 -10.83 -12.06 -12.16
CA VAL A 135 -11.84 -12.90 -11.49
C VAL A 135 -13.25 -12.69 -12.04
N PHE A 136 -13.52 -11.53 -12.66
CA PHE A 136 -14.83 -11.19 -13.19
C PHE A 136 -14.75 -10.08 -14.25
N LEU A 137 -15.71 -10.03 -15.18
CA LEU A 137 -15.92 -8.91 -16.10
C LEU A 137 -17.29 -8.26 -15.91
N VAL A 138 -17.35 -6.93 -15.89
CA VAL A 138 -18.58 -6.14 -15.78
C VAL A 138 -18.78 -5.32 -17.05
N HIS A 139 -19.90 -5.49 -17.76
CA HIS A 139 -20.31 -4.59 -18.84
C HIS A 139 -21.32 -3.54 -18.33
N LEU A 140 -21.16 -2.26 -18.71
CA LEU A 140 -21.94 -1.14 -18.15
C LEU A 140 -23.18 -0.72 -18.95
N GLY A 141 -23.60 -1.54 -19.91
CA GLY A 141 -24.77 -1.28 -20.76
C GLY A 141 -24.42 -0.60 -22.07
N ASP A 142 -25.45 -0.17 -22.81
CA ASP A 142 -25.35 0.30 -24.19
C ASP A 142 -24.48 -0.63 -25.05
N LEU A 143 -24.90 -1.89 -25.06
CA LEU A 143 -24.30 -2.95 -25.86
C LEU A 143 -24.45 -2.65 -27.36
N THR A 144 -25.55 -1.99 -27.72
CA THR A 144 -26.00 -1.73 -29.09
C THR A 144 -26.47 -0.29 -29.26
N GLN A 145 -26.46 0.23 -30.48
CA GLN A 145 -26.88 1.61 -30.73
C GLN A 145 -28.39 1.80 -30.79
N ASN A 146 -29.13 0.79 -31.24
CA ASN A 146 -30.55 0.93 -31.55
C ASN A 146 -31.44 -0.13 -30.86
N GLY A 147 -30.86 -1.00 -30.01
CA GLY A 147 -31.60 -2.09 -29.36
C GLY A 147 -32.17 -3.09 -30.35
N ALA A 148 -31.72 -3.06 -31.61
CA ALA A 148 -32.27 -3.86 -32.68
C ALA A 148 -31.89 -5.34 -32.47
N ALA A 149 -32.82 -6.25 -32.75
CA ALA A 149 -32.57 -7.68 -32.53
C ALA A 149 -31.37 -8.23 -33.33
N SER A 150 -31.02 -7.62 -34.47
CA SER A 150 -29.81 -7.95 -35.24
C SER A 150 -28.54 -7.51 -34.53
N GLU A 151 -28.50 -6.27 -34.02
CA GLU A 151 -27.35 -5.73 -33.28
C GLU A 151 -27.13 -6.52 -31.99
N MET A 152 -28.22 -6.80 -31.26
CA MET A 152 -28.15 -7.53 -29.99
C MET A 152 -27.62 -8.94 -30.20
N ARG A 153 -28.03 -9.63 -31.27
CA ARG A 153 -27.46 -10.94 -31.65
C ARG A 153 -25.98 -10.84 -32.03
N ALA A 154 -25.57 -9.78 -32.73
CA ALA A 154 -24.17 -9.58 -33.12
C ALA A 154 -23.28 -9.34 -31.89
N SER A 155 -23.71 -8.48 -30.95
CA SER A 155 -23.03 -8.25 -29.67
C SER A 155 -23.01 -9.55 -28.83
N GLY A 156 -24.14 -10.25 -28.76
CA GLY A 156 -24.25 -11.54 -28.08
C GLY A 156 -23.23 -12.58 -28.54
N ALA A 157 -22.98 -12.68 -29.85
CA ALA A 157 -22.02 -13.61 -30.43
C ALA A 157 -20.55 -13.26 -30.12
N VAL A 158 -20.25 -12.02 -29.72
CA VAL A 158 -18.92 -11.63 -29.24
C VAL A 158 -18.68 -12.17 -27.82
N PHE A 159 -19.68 -12.09 -26.95
CA PHE A 159 -19.62 -12.64 -25.59
C PHE A 159 -19.45 -14.16 -25.52
N ASP A 160 -19.71 -14.90 -26.60
CA ASP A 160 -19.39 -16.34 -26.68
C ASP A 160 -17.91 -16.63 -26.40
N VAL A 161 -17.02 -15.64 -26.54
CA VAL A 161 -15.62 -15.72 -26.09
C VAL A 161 -15.53 -16.04 -24.60
N LEU A 162 -16.28 -15.32 -23.76
CA LEU A 162 -16.31 -15.54 -22.30
C LEU A 162 -17.03 -16.83 -21.95
N ASP A 163 -18.18 -17.10 -22.60
CA ASP A 163 -18.95 -18.33 -22.37
C ASP A 163 -18.11 -19.59 -22.62
N ARG A 164 -17.36 -19.62 -23.74
CA ARG A 164 -16.48 -20.75 -24.08
C ARG A 164 -15.28 -20.87 -23.13
N ALA A 165 -14.77 -19.75 -22.63
CA ALA A 165 -13.68 -19.75 -21.66
C ALA A 165 -14.13 -20.16 -20.24
N GLY A 166 -15.43 -20.11 -19.97
CA GLY A 166 -16.01 -20.27 -18.62
C GLY A 166 -15.75 -19.06 -17.73
N ALA A 167 -15.52 -17.89 -18.32
CA ALA A 167 -15.29 -16.64 -17.60
C ALA A 167 -16.63 -16.08 -17.09
N PRO A 168 -16.78 -15.77 -15.79
CA PRO A 168 -17.97 -15.15 -15.25
C PRO A 168 -17.98 -13.66 -15.60
N TYR A 169 -19.16 -13.17 -15.97
CA TYR A 169 -19.37 -11.78 -16.30
C TYR A 169 -20.80 -11.35 -16.02
N SER A 170 -21.00 -10.04 -15.90
CA SER A 170 -22.31 -9.43 -15.84
C SER A 170 -22.50 -8.47 -17.00
N VAL A 171 -23.76 -8.32 -17.41
CA VAL A 171 -24.22 -7.27 -18.33
C VAL A 171 -25.49 -6.66 -17.75
N LEU A 172 -25.77 -5.44 -18.14
CA LEU A 172 -27.02 -4.71 -17.90
C LEU A 172 -27.42 -4.02 -19.21
N ALA A 173 -28.69 -3.64 -19.37
CA ALA A 173 -29.10 -2.86 -20.53
C ALA A 173 -28.84 -1.37 -20.30
N GLY A 174 -28.45 -0.64 -21.35
CA GLY A 174 -28.43 0.82 -21.34
C GLY A 174 -29.63 1.44 -22.06
N ASN A 175 -29.68 2.75 -22.14
CA ASN A 175 -30.80 3.46 -22.77
C ASN A 175 -30.91 3.24 -24.28
N HIS A 176 -29.84 2.77 -24.93
CA HIS A 176 -29.86 2.41 -26.35
C HIS A 176 -30.28 0.96 -26.59
N ASP A 177 -30.27 0.10 -25.56
CA ASP A 177 -30.61 -1.32 -25.69
C ASP A 177 -32.12 -1.62 -25.52
N VAL A 178 -32.85 -0.67 -24.91
CA VAL A 178 -34.27 -0.78 -24.55
C VAL A 178 -35.01 0.55 -24.78
N ASP A 179 -36.34 0.56 -24.65
CA ASP A 179 -37.10 1.82 -24.69
C ASP A 179 -36.72 2.70 -23.48
N SER A 180 -35.94 3.74 -23.75
CA SER A 180 -35.35 4.60 -22.71
C SER A 180 -36.36 5.36 -21.86
N SER A 181 -37.62 5.46 -22.32
CA SER A 181 -38.71 6.08 -21.55
C SER A 181 -39.26 5.19 -20.43
N THR A 182 -38.86 3.92 -20.38
CA THR A 182 -39.39 2.90 -19.46
C THR A 182 -38.35 2.43 -18.42
N ASP A 183 -38.82 1.74 -17.38
CA ASP A 183 -38.02 1.02 -16.40
C ASP A 183 -38.00 -0.50 -16.70
N ASP A 184 -37.37 -1.29 -15.82
CA ASP A 184 -37.26 -2.75 -15.94
C ASP A 184 -38.60 -3.52 -16.03
N GLN A 185 -39.76 -2.87 -15.86
CA GLN A 185 -41.09 -3.47 -16.02
C GLN A 185 -41.63 -3.41 -17.46
N ARG A 186 -40.77 -3.08 -18.44
CA ARG A 186 -41.11 -2.90 -19.87
C ARG A 186 -41.54 -4.17 -20.63
N GLY A 187 -41.49 -5.35 -20.00
CA GLY A 187 -41.79 -6.63 -20.67
C GLY A 187 -40.61 -7.15 -21.49
N ARG A 188 -40.86 -7.98 -22.51
CA ARG A 188 -39.79 -8.65 -23.27
C ARG A 188 -39.15 -7.73 -24.31
N THR A 189 -37.82 -7.63 -24.30
CA THR A 189 -37.02 -6.91 -25.33
C THR A 189 -35.99 -7.84 -25.99
N PRO A 190 -35.39 -7.44 -27.14
CA PRO A 190 -34.29 -8.18 -27.74
C PRO A 190 -33.09 -8.38 -26.82
N TYR A 191 -32.84 -7.44 -25.89
CA TYR A 191 -31.85 -7.60 -24.83
C TYR A 191 -32.10 -8.88 -24.02
N LEU A 192 -33.32 -9.10 -23.50
CA LEU A 192 -33.62 -10.30 -22.73
C LEU A 192 -33.53 -11.58 -23.55
N ASP A 193 -33.73 -11.53 -24.86
CA ASP A 193 -33.56 -12.71 -25.72
C ASP A 193 -32.11 -13.21 -25.76
N VAL A 194 -31.14 -12.29 -25.70
CA VAL A 194 -29.70 -12.57 -25.82
C VAL A 194 -28.99 -12.63 -24.46
N PHE A 195 -29.30 -11.70 -23.57
CA PHE A 195 -28.64 -11.49 -22.29
C PHE A 195 -29.58 -11.72 -21.09
N GLY A 196 -30.72 -12.38 -21.30
CA GLY A 196 -31.59 -12.79 -20.21
C GLY A 196 -31.00 -13.91 -19.34
N PRO A 197 -31.69 -14.26 -18.23
CA PRO A 197 -31.21 -15.24 -17.23
C PRO A 197 -30.84 -16.61 -17.80
N GLN A 198 -31.43 -17.00 -18.94
CA GLN A 198 -31.15 -18.26 -19.63
C GLN A 198 -29.68 -18.44 -20.01
N ARG A 199 -28.95 -17.35 -20.29
CA ARG A 199 -27.53 -17.37 -20.61
C ARG A 199 -26.68 -17.64 -19.38
N PHE A 200 -27.01 -17.00 -18.27
CA PHE A 200 -26.19 -16.99 -17.06
C PHE A 200 -26.51 -18.09 -16.05
N ARG A 201 -27.72 -18.68 -16.06
CA ARG A 201 -28.14 -19.66 -15.03
C ARG A 201 -27.24 -20.88 -14.85
N LYS A 202 -26.37 -21.17 -15.82
CA LYS A 202 -25.38 -22.26 -15.77
C LYS A 202 -23.95 -21.76 -15.54
N ALA A 203 -23.73 -20.44 -15.56
CA ALA A 203 -22.43 -19.85 -15.36
C ALA A 203 -21.97 -20.04 -13.90
N PRO A 204 -20.68 -20.32 -13.67
CA PRO A 204 -20.10 -20.26 -12.33
C PRO A 204 -20.37 -18.91 -11.70
N GLY A 205 -20.84 -18.90 -10.45
CA GLY A 205 -21.08 -17.65 -9.72
C GLY A 205 -22.45 -17.00 -9.97
N TRP A 206 -23.33 -17.55 -10.81
CA TRP A 206 -24.71 -17.05 -10.90
C TRP A 206 -25.41 -17.07 -9.52
N ILE A 207 -26.04 -15.95 -9.15
CA ILE A 207 -26.90 -15.86 -7.98
C ILE A 207 -28.37 -15.91 -8.39
N GLY A 208 -28.78 -15.04 -9.33
CA GLY A 208 -30.18 -14.92 -9.74
C GLY A 208 -30.46 -13.65 -10.53
N SER A 209 -31.72 -13.50 -10.94
CA SER A 209 -32.25 -12.31 -11.58
C SER A 209 -33.55 -11.85 -10.92
N SER A 210 -33.93 -10.57 -11.15
CA SER A 210 -35.28 -10.09 -10.90
C SER A 210 -36.30 -10.92 -11.69
N PRO A 211 -37.59 -10.94 -11.29
CA PRO A 211 -38.62 -11.73 -11.97
C PRO A 211 -38.80 -11.39 -13.46
N ASP A 212 -38.61 -10.13 -13.83
CA ASP A 212 -38.59 -9.63 -15.22
C ASP A 212 -37.31 -9.99 -15.99
N GLY A 213 -36.24 -10.38 -15.28
CA GLY A 213 -34.97 -10.83 -15.85
C GLY A 213 -33.94 -9.74 -16.14
N TYR A 214 -34.25 -8.46 -15.91
CA TYR A 214 -33.38 -7.34 -16.29
C TYR A 214 -32.25 -7.07 -15.30
N ASN A 215 -32.52 -7.22 -13.99
CA ASN A 215 -31.50 -7.06 -12.96
C ASN A 215 -30.90 -8.43 -12.65
N THR A 216 -29.58 -8.50 -12.51
CA THR A 216 -28.87 -9.76 -12.24
C THR A 216 -27.85 -9.63 -11.11
N ALA A 217 -27.61 -10.75 -10.44
CA ALA A 217 -26.65 -10.85 -9.37
C ALA A 217 -25.70 -12.01 -9.62
N HIS A 218 -24.42 -11.77 -9.36
CA HIS A 218 -23.34 -12.72 -9.57
C HIS A 218 -22.39 -12.69 -8.38
N ARG A 219 -21.60 -13.74 -8.21
CA ARG A 219 -20.52 -13.82 -7.25
C ARG A 219 -19.23 -14.29 -7.88
N PHE A 220 -18.13 -13.91 -7.26
CA PHE A 220 -16.83 -14.54 -7.45
C PHE A 220 -16.13 -14.73 -6.09
N THR A 221 -15.09 -15.55 -6.07
CA THR A 221 -14.25 -15.77 -4.88
C THR A 221 -12.86 -15.25 -5.15
N ALA A 222 -12.36 -14.39 -4.26
CA ALA A 222 -11.02 -13.83 -4.30
C ALA A 222 -10.57 -13.48 -2.88
N ALA A 223 -9.25 -13.52 -2.61
CA ALA A 223 -8.70 -13.34 -1.27
C ALA A 223 -9.38 -14.23 -0.20
N GLY A 224 -9.78 -15.44 -0.58
CA GLY A 224 -10.43 -16.40 0.32
C GLY A 224 -11.87 -16.03 0.72
N ARG A 225 -12.50 -15.03 0.10
CA ARG A 225 -13.86 -14.57 0.44
C ARG A 225 -14.78 -14.43 -0.77
N GLU A 226 -16.09 -14.45 -0.51
CA GLU A 226 -17.13 -14.17 -1.52
C GLU A 226 -17.27 -12.66 -1.74
N TRP A 227 -17.39 -12.27 -3.01
CA TRP A 227 -17.72 -10.93 -3.47
C TRP A 227 -18.97 -11.00 -4.34
N VAL A 228 -19.80 -9.96 -4.31
CA VAL A 228 -21.04 -9.87 -5.10
C VAL A 228 -20.93 -8.75 -6.13
N VAL A 229 -21.40 -9.03 -7.35
CA VAL A 229 -21.66 -8.03 -8.38
C VAL A 229 -23.17 -7.95 -8.58
N LEU A 230 -23.74 -6.78 -8.35
CA LEU A 230 -25.11 -6.45 -8.74
C LEU A 230 -25.07 -5.67 -10.05
N ALA A 231 -25.72 -6.18 -11.09
CA ALA A 231 -25.89 -5.48 -12.37
C ALA A 231 -27.36 -5.08 -12.50
N LEU A 232 -27.61 -3.78 -12.34
CA LEU A 232 -28.93 -3.17 -12.34
C LEU A 232 -29.24 -2.55 -13.70
N ASP A 233 -30.48 -2.73 -14.16
CA ASP A 233 -30.95 -2.33 -15.49
C ASP A 233 -30.90 -0.81 -15.75
N TRP A 234 -31.10 -0.39 -17.00
CA TRP A 234 -31.47 0.98 -17.34
C TRP A 234 -32.76 1.37 -16.59
N ARG A 235 -32.61 2.15 -15.52
CA ARG A 235 -33.70 2.53 -14.60
C ARG A 235 -34.39 1.32 -13.96
N THR A 236 -33.86 0.91 -12.80
CA THR A 236 -34.44 -0.15 -11.98
C THR A 236 -35.71 0.33 -11.28
N SER A 237 -36.78 -0.46 -11.36
CA SER A 237 -38.02 -0.14 -10.64
C SER A 237 -37.88 -0.40 -9.13
N ALA A 238 -38.86 0.07 -8.36
CA ALA A 238 -38.95 -0.26 -6.93
C ALA A 238 -38.99 -1.79 -6.68
N SER A 239 -39.58 -2.57 -7.60
CA SER A 239 -39.64 -4.03 -7.49
C SER A 239 -38.28 -4.68 -7.75
N GLY A 240 -37.53 -4.17 -8.73
CA GLY A 240 -36.14 -4.58 -8.99
C GLY A 240 -35.22 -4.27 -7.80
N LEU A 241 -35.37 -3.09 -7.18
CA LEU A 241 -34.60 -2.72 -5.99
C LEU A 241 -34.97 -3.56 -4.76
N ALA A 242 -36.25 -3.92 -4.61
CA ALA A 242 -36.68 -4.84 -3.55
C ALA A 242 -36.06 -6.23 -3.75
N TRP A 243 -36.02 -6.72 -4.99
CA TRP A 243 -35.31 -7.96 -5.32
C TRP A 243 -33.81 -7.86 -5.02
N ALA A 244 -33.14 -6.78 -5.44
CA ALA A 244 -31.71 -6.58 -5.17
C ALA A 244 -31.42 -6.53 -3.66
N SER A 245 -32.30 -5.90 -2.88
CA SER A 245 -32.20 -5.86 -1.41
C SER A 245 -32.28 -7.28 -0.83
N SER A 246 -33.16 -8.14 -1.37
CA SER A 246 -33.26 -9.54 -0.93
C SER A 246 -31.99 -10.35 -1.23
N VAL A 247 -31.30 -10.05 -2.33
CA VAL A 247 -30.02 -10.70 -2.68
C VAL A 247 -28.94 -10.35 -1.66
N LEU A 248 -28.84 -9.07 -1.28
CA LEU A 248 -27.87 -8.60 -0.29
C LEU A 248 -28.19 -9.12 1.11
N ALA A 249 -29.46 -9.11 1.50
CA ALA A 249 -29.91 -9.68 2.77
C ALA A 249 -29.58 -11.18 2.91
N ALA A 250 -29.59 -11.93 1.81
CA ALA A 250 -29.20 -13.33 1.79
C ALA A 250 -27.67 -13.55 1.86
N ARG A 251 -26.86 -12.49 1.72
CA ARG A 251 -25.39 -12.52 1.72
C ARG A 251 -24.82 -11.40 2.59
N PRO A 252 -25.15 -11.35 3.88
CA PRO A 252 -24.84 -10.19 4.73
C PRO A 252 -23.33 -9.92 4.87
N HIS A 253 -22.47 -10.89 4.56
CA HIS A 253 -21.01 -10.79 4.72
C HIS A 253 -20.24 -10.51 3.43
N ALA A 254 -20.91 -10.31 2.29
CA ALA A 254 -20.23 -10.11 1.01
C ALA A 254 -20.05 -8.62 0.69
N PRO A 255 -18.83 -8.15 0.37
CA PRO A 255 -18.66 -6.84 -0.25
C PRO A 255 -19.30 -6.82 -1.64
N VAL A 256 -19.87 -5.67 -2.02
CA VAL A 256 -20.67 -5.52 -3.24
C VAL A 256 -20.07 -4.46 -4.15
N ILE A 257 -19.87 -4.84 -5.41
CA ILE A 257 -19.69 -3.94 -6.54
C ILE A 257 -21.05 -3.79 -7.23
N LEU A 258 -21.54 -2.57 -7.39
CA LEU A 258 -22.80 -2.29 -8.06
C LEU A 258 -22.55 -1.65 -9.43
N ALA A 259 -23.03 -2.29 -10.49
CA ALA A 259 -23.08 -1.73 -11.84
C ALA A 259 -24.50 -1.28 -12.17
N THR A 260 -24.63 -0.10 -12.74
CA THR A 260 -25.89 0.48 -13.25
C THR A 260 -25.55 1.32 -14.47
N HIS A 261 -26.47 1.52 -15.42
CA HIS A 261 -26.14 2.30 -16.59
C HIS A 261 -25.93 3.81 -16.27
N ALA A 262 -26.80 4.38 -15.44
CA ALA A 262 -26.73 5.78 -15.01
C ALA A 262 -26.64 5.90 -13.49
N LEU A 263 -25.77 6.80 -13.00
CA LEU A 263 -25.64 7.15 -11.59
C LEU A 263 -24.97 8.52 -11.36
N VAL A 264 -23.75 8.71 -11.86
CA VAL A 264 -23.06 10.01 -11.81
C VAL A 264 -22.65 10.46 -13.21
N ASP A 265 -22.66 11.77 -13.42
CA ASP A 265 -22.16 12.47 -14.62
C ASP A 265 -20.87 13.23 -14.27
N SER A 266 -19.95 13.34 -15.21
CA SER A 266 -18.65 14.01 -15.03
C SER A 266 -18.66 15.45 -15.52
N ASP A 267 -17.95 16.32 -14.80
CA ASP A 267 -17.53 17.61 -15.31
C ASP A 267 -16.22 17.52 -16.11
N ALA A 268 -15.82 18.64 -16.74
CA ALA A 268 -14.60 18.70 -17.55
C ALA A 268 -13.29 18.48 -16.76
N GLY A 269 -13.34 18.59 -15.42
CA GLY A 269 -12.22 18.31 -14.53
C GLY A 269 -12.15 16.85 -14.06
N GLY A 270 -13.10 16.00 -14.46
CA GLY A 270 -13.19 14.60 -14.03
C GLY A 270 -13.83 14.42 -12.66
N GLY A 271 -14.32 15.49 -12.03
CA GLY A 271 -15.22 15.41 -10.89
C GLY A 271 -16.57 14.85 -11.33
N ALA A 272 -17.27 14.12 -10.45
CA ALA A 272 -18.58 13.56 -10.78
C ALA A 272 -19.65 13.94 -9.75
N ALA A 273 -20.88 14.08 -10.21
CA ALA A 273 -22.06 14.37 -9.39
C ALA A 273 -23.24 13.49 -9.81
N PHE A 274 -24.15 13.21 -8.88
CA PHE A 274 -25.34 12.43 -9.18
C PHE A 274 -26.22 13.13 -10.22
N ASP A 275 -26.71 12.36 -11.19
CA ASP A 275 -27.85 12.79 -11.99
C ASP A 275 -29.16 12.59 -11.19
N PRO A 276 -30.32 13.09 -11.67
CA PRO A 276 -31.58 12.95 -10.94
C PRO A 276 -31.97 11.50 -10.62
N TYR A 277 -31.75 10.56 -11.54
CA TYR A 277 -32.03 9.15 -11.29
C TYR A 277 -31.01 8.56 -10.31
N GLY A 278 -29.73 8.86 -10.49
CA GLY A 278 -28.66 8.42 -9.62
C GLY A 278 -28.83 8.89 -8.18
N GLN A 279 -29.29 10.11 -7.97
CA GLN A 279 -29.65 10.61 -6.64
C GLN A 279 -30.79 9.78 -6.04
N GLN A 280 -31.82 9.46 -6.82
CA GLN A 280 -32.91 8.58 -6.38
C GLN A 280 -32.40 7.17 -6.03
N LEU A 281 -31.52 6.57 -6.85
CA LEU A 281 -30.95 5.25 -6.60
C LEU A 281 -30.05 5.26 -5.35
N TRP A 282 -29.29 6.34 -5.16
CA TRP A 282 -28.47 6.55 -3.97
C TRP A 282 -29.32 6.59 -2.69
N ASP A 283 -30.35 7.43 -2.67
CA ASP A 283 -31.22 7.64 -1.50
C ASP A 283 -32.11 6.42 -1.22
N SER A 284 -32.57 5.74 -2.26
CA SER A 284 -33.48 4.60 -2.11
C SER A 284 -32.76 3.30 -1.76
N PHE A 285 -31.54 3.09 -2.28
CA PHE A 285 -30.85 1.80 -2.23
C PHE A 285 -29.39 1.89 -1.77
N ILE A 286 -28.50 2.57 -2.51
CA ILE A 286 -27.04 2.45 -2.31
C ILE A 286 -26.63 2.89 -0.90
N SER A 287 -27.11 4.06 -0.46
CA SER A 287 -26.77 4.61 0.86
C SER A 287 -27.23 3.73 2.03
N LYS A 288 -28.19 2.83 1.84
CA LYS A 288 -28.77 1.97 2.87
C LYS A 288 -28.09 0.60 2.98
N HIS A 289 -27.24 0.24 2.03
CA HIS A 289 -26.57 -1.06 1.99
C HIS A 289 -25.07 -0.88 2.19
N ASP A 290 -24.61 -1.04 3.44
CA ASP A 290 -23.19 -0.84 3.79
C ASP A 290 -22.23 -1.75 3.01
N GLN A 291 -22.75 -2.87 2.51
CA GLN A 291 -22.01 -3.79 1.65
C GLN A 291 -21.52 -3.16 0.33
N VAL A 292 -22.21 -2.14 -0.19
CA VAL A 292 -21.83 -1.46 -1.44
C VAL A 292 -20.69 -0.50 -1.17
N PHE A 293 -19.51 -0.79 -1.71
CA PHE A 293 -18.31 0.03 -1.54
C PHE A 293 -17.81 0.67 -2.84
N LEU A 294 -18.20 0.11 -3.99
CA LEU A 294 -17.84 0.60 -5.31
C LEU A 294 -19.06 0.53 -6.23
N THR A 295 -19.34 1.62 -6.93
CA THR A 295 -20.32 1.66 -8.02
C THR A 295 -19.66 2.00 -9.35
N LEU A 296 -20.20 1.44 -10.42
CA LEU A 296 -19.72 1.60 -11.78
C LEU A 296 -20.89 2.00 -12.69
N ASN A 297 -20.79 3.10 -13.43
CA ASN A 297 -21.77 3.47 -14.44
C ASN A 297 -21.16 3.94 -15.77
N GLY A 298 -21.95 3.84 -16.83
CA GLY A 298 -21.68 4.34 -18.19
C GLY A 298 -22.58 5.54 -18.50
N HIS A 299 -23.24 5.53 -19.65
CA HIS A 299 -24.25 6.50 -20.10
C HIS A 299 -23.69 7.89 -20.46
N TYR A 300 -23.06 8.56 -19.51
CA TYR A 300 -22.52 9.91 -19.71
C TYR A 300 -21.16 9.84 -20.37
N TRP A 301 -20.88 10.77 -21.28
CA TRP A 301 -19.62 10.76 -22.02
C TRP A 301 -18.45 11.20 -21.18
N GLY A 302 -17.39 10.41 -21.25
CA GLY A 302 -16.14 10.66 -20.55
C GLY A 302 -16.07 9.91 -19.21
N PRO A 303 -14.87 9.89 -18.62
CA PRO A 303 -14.65 9.33 -17.31
C PRO A 303 -14.78 10.38 -16.19
N GLY A 304 -15.28 9.96 -15.03
CA GLY A 304 -15.29 10.78 -13.83
C GLY A 304 -15.38 9.95 -12.56
N ARG A 305 -15.04 10.55 -11.43
CA ARG A 305 -15.15 9.88 -10.14
C ARG A 305 -15.50 10.83 -9.01
N THR A 306 -16.21 10.30 -8.02
CA THR A 306 -16.45 10.98 -6.75
C THR A 306 -16.59 9.96 -5.62
N THR A 307 -16.79 10.41 -4.40
CA THR A 307 -17.01 9.56 -3.22
C THR A 307 -18.11 10.17 -2.36
N ALA A 308 -19.02 9.33 -1.90
CA ALA A 308 -20.10 9.72 -1.00
C ALA A 308 -20.16 8.79 0.21
N LYS A 309 -20.64 9.31 1.34
CA LYS A 309 -20.79 8.54 2.59
C LYS A 309 -22.17 7.91 2.66
N ASN A 310 -22.22 6.60 2.86
CA ASN A 310 -23.47 5.88 3.09
C ASN A 310 -24.08 6.22 4.48
N ALA A 311 -25.23 5.65 4.81
CA ALA A 311 -25.97 5.94 6.03
C ALA A 311 -25.22 5.55 7.33
N VAL A 312 -24.23 4.65 7.25
CA VAL A 312 -23.35 4.30 8.40
C VAL A 312 -22.05 5.10 8.43
N GLY A 313 -21.82 5.99 7.45
CA GLY A 313 -20.68 6.89 7.39
C GLY A 313 -19.45 6.36 6.62
N HIS A 314 -19.55 5.16 6.04
CA HIS A 314 -18.50 4.59 5.20
C HIS A 314 -18.51 5.18 3.80
N ASP A 315 -17.32 5.30 3.22
CA ASP A 315 -17.15 5.78 1.85
C ASP A 315 -17.63 4.74 0.82
N VAL A 316 -18.31 5.24 -0.21
CA VAL A 316 -18.68 4.52 -1.42
C VAL A 316 -18.06 5.26 -2.60
N ALA A 317 -17.20 4.57 -3.33
CA ALA A 317 -16.57 5.10 -4.54
C ALA A 317 -17.55 5.04 -5.71
N LEU A 318 -17.71 6.16 -6.42
CA LEU A 318 -18.68 6.33 -7.50
C LEU A 318 -17.92 6.64 -8.79
N HIS A 319 -17.80 5.66 -9.69
CA HIS A 319 -17.00 5.78 -10.90
C HIS A 319 -17.87 5.73 -12.16
N LEU A 320 -17.77 6.79 -12.98
CA LEU A 320 -18.26 6.86 -14.34
C LEU A 320 -17.15 6.47 -15.31
N THR A 321 -17.48 5.65 -16.30
CA THR A 321 -16.58 5.33 -17.42
C THR A 321 -17.40 5.13 -18.69
N ASN A 322 -17.18 6.00 -19.68
CA ASN A 322 -17.68 5.80 -21.03
C ASN A 322 -16.70 6.38 -22.04
N TYR A 323 -16.34 5.57 -23.03
CA TYR A 323 -15.35 5.91 -24.05
C TYR A 323 -15.93 5.94 -25.47
N GLN A 324 -17.25 5.79 -25.64
CA GLN A 324 -17.87 5.66 -26.95
C GLN A 324 -17.54 6.83 -27.90
N ASN A 325 -17.33 8.04 -27.36
CA ASN A 325 -17.05 9.24 -28.15
C ASN A 325 -15.57 9.42 -28.52
N ARG A 326 -14.68 8.54 -28.06
CA ARG A 326 -13.26 8.53 -28.41
C ARG A 326 -13.03 7.91 -29.79
N TYR A 327 -11.80 8.02 -30.29
CA TYR A 327 -11.46 7.53 -31.63
C TYR A 327 -11.88 6.06 -31.82
N TYR A 328 -12.43 5.76 -33.00
CA TYR A 328 -12.92 4.44 -33.37
C TYR A 328 -13.98 3.87 -32.41
N GLY A 329 -14.89 4.74 -31.93
CA GLY A 329 -15.94 4.36 -30.98
C GLY A 329 -15.37 3.94 -29.61
N GLY A 330 -14.25 4.53 -29.22
CA GLY A 330 -13.47 4.12 -28.05
C GLY A 330 -12.75 2.79 -28.17
N ALA A 331 -12.74 2.15 -29.35
CA ALA A 331 -11.98 0.93 -29.63
C ALA A 331 -12.12 -0.17 -28.56
N ALA A 332 -13.31 -0.29 -27.96
CA ALA A 332 -13.68 -1.21 -26.89
C ALA A 332 -12.68 -1.22 -25.73
N MET A 333 -12.25 -0.04 -25.29
CA MET A 333 -11.40 0.10 -24.11
C MET A 333 -11.98 -0.63 -22.91
N ILE A 334 -11.10 -1.17 -22.08
CA ILE A 334 -11.44 -1.77 -20.79
C ILE A 334 -10.72 -1.04 -19.68
N ARG A 335 -11.34 -1.01 -18.50
CA ARG A 335 -10.69 -0.68 -17.23
C ARG A 335 -10.38 -1.94 -16.45
N LEU A 336 -9.17 -2.02 -15.93
CA LEU A 336 -8.76 -3.08 -15.01
C LEU A 336 -8.67 -2.48 -13.61
N TYR A 337 -9.46 -3.03 -12.68
CA TYR A 337 -9.45 -2.68 -11.26
C TYR A 337 -8.64 -3.73 -10.51
N HIS A 338 -7.36 -3.45 -10.28
CA HIS A 338 -6.43 -4.31 -9.55
C HIS A 338 -6.59 -4.10 -8.06
N VAL A 339 -7.33 -4.99 -7.43
CA VAL A 339 -7.55 -4.99 -5.98
C VAL A 339 -6.35 -5.63 -5.29
N ASP A 340 -5.76 -4.94 -4.31
CA ASP A 340 -4.62 -5.40 -3.52
C ASP A 340 -4.89 -5.20 -2.03
N LEU A 341 -5.30 -6.29 -1.36
CA LEU A 341 -5.63 -6.26 0.06
C LEU A 341 -4.40 -6.08 0.95
N GLU A 342 -3.19 -6.41 0.48
CA GLU A 342 -1.96 -6.22 1.26
C GLU A 342 -1.56 -4.74 1.30
N ARG A 343 -1.76 -4.04 0.18
CA ARG A 343 -1.49 -2.60 0.08
C ARG A 343 -2.69 -1.74 0.48
N ASN A 344 -3.86 -2.32 0.73
CA ASN A 344 -5.12 -1.60 0.98
C ASN A 344 -5.43 -0.59 -0.15
N VAL A 345 -5.31 -1.03 -1.40
CA VAL A 345 -5.60 -0.19 -2.58
C VAL A 345 -6.35 -0.93 -3.68
N ILE A 346 -6.97 -0.15 -4.56
CA ILE A 346 -7.40 -0.56 -5.89
C ILE A 346 -6.67 0.31 -6.92
N ASP A 347 -5.76 -0.28 -7.68
CA ASP A 347 -5.09 0.39 -8.79
C ASP A 347 -5.95 0.22 -10.06
N VAL A 348 -6.30 1.34 -10.69
CA VAL A 348 -7.13 1.37 -11.90
C VAL A 348 -6.26 1.75 -13.08
N GLU A 349 -6.34 0.97 -14.16
CA GLU A 349 -5.75 1.31 -15.46
C GLU A 349 -6.74 1.15 -16.61
N THR A 350 -6.59 1.98 -17.65
CA THR A 350 -7.43 1.95 -18.85
C THR A 350 -6.58 1.70 -20.09
N LEU A 351 -7.00 0.75 -20.92
CA LEU A 351 -6.32 0.42 -22.18
C LEU A 351 -7.32 0.01 -23.27
N SER A 352 -6.91 0.14 -24.55
CA SER A 352 -7.59 -0.49 -25.68
C SER A 352 -6.81 -1.73 -26.15
N PRO A 353 -7.26 -2.95 -25.80
CA PRO A 353 -6.66 -4.18 -26.30
C PRO A 353 -6.64 -4.28 -27.83
N PHE A 354 -7.66 -3.75 -28.51
CA PHE A 354 -7.74 -3.74 -29.97
C PHE A 354 -6.60 -2.93 -30.61
N LEU A 355 -6.39 -1.69 -30.14
CA LEU A 355 -5.33 -0.83 -30.65
C LEU A 355 -3.94 -1.35 -30.24
N LEU A 356 -3.79 -1.85 -29.01
CA LEU A 356 -2.56 -2.50 -28.53
C LEU A 356 -2.15 -3.70 -29.40
N ALA A 357 -3.11 -4.46 -29.91
CA ALA A 357 -2.88 -5.61 -30.77
C ALA A 357 -2.66 -5.23 -32.25
N GLY A 358 -2.65 -3.94 -32.60
CA GLY A 358 -2.53 -3.48 -33.97
C GLY A 358 -3.78 -3.74 -34.80
N GLY A 359 -4.98 -3.66 -34.20
CA GLY A 359 -6.27 -3.97 -34.84
C GLY A 359 -6.59 -3.18 -36.11
N LEU A 360 -5.93 -2.02 -36.30
CA LEU A 360 -6.04 -1.19 -37.51
C LEU A 360 -4.91 -1.42 -38.53
N GLY A 361 -4.01 -2.38 -38.29
CA GLY A 361 -2.78 -2.54 -39.06
C GLY A 361 -1.74 -1.50 -38.66
N GLU A 362 -1.38 -0.60 -39.58
CA GLU A 362 -0.47 0.52 -39.26
C GLU A 362 -1.16 1.50 -38.30
N THR A 363 -0.54 1.73 -37.15
CA THR A 363 -1.07 2.67 -36.15
C THR A 363 -1.02 4.10 -36.69
N ASN A 364 -2.18 4.70 -36.88
CA ASN A 364 -2.31 6.12 -37.24
C ASN A 364 -2.22 7.03 -36.00
N GLU A 365 -2.11 8.34 -36.24
CA GLU A 365 -1.90 9.36 -35.19
C GLU A 365 -3.01 9.38 -34.11
N LEU A 366 -4.27 9.13 -34.50
CA LEU A 366 -5.40 9.10 -33.56
C LEU A 366 -5.39 7.81 -32.73
N ALA A 367 -5.11 6.66 -33.37
CA ALA A 367 -4.95 5.39 -32.67
C ALA A 367 -3.83 5.45 -31.63
N ALA A 368 -2.70 6.09 -31.95
CA ALA A 368 -1.56 6.20 -31.06
C ALA A 368 -1.89 6.93 -29.74
N GLN A 369 -2.82 7.88 -29.76
CA GLN A 369 -3.26 8.65 -28.58
C GLN A 369 -4.17 7.83 -27.63
N GLU A 370 -4.73 6.73 -28.12
CA GLU A 370 -5.84 6.00 -27.47
C GLU A 370 -5.41 4.58 -27.03
N ILE A 371 -4.15 4.18 -27.28
CA ILE A 371 -3.61 2.88 -26.89
C ILE A 371 -3.70 2.68 -25.37
N SER A 372 -3.37 3.70 -24.59
CA SER A 372 -3.44 3.70 -23.13
C SER A 372 -3.70 5.11 -22.62
N LEU A 373 -4.69 5.24 -21.74
CA LEU A 373 -5.07 6.53 -21.16
C LEU A 373 -4.37 6.71 -19.82
N SER A 374 -3.81 7.91 -19.59
CA SER A 374 -3.01 8.21 -18.40
C SER A 374 -3.49 9.43 -17.61
N GLY A 375 -4.69 9.93 -17.87
CA GLY A 375 -5.28 11.02 -17.10
C GLY A 375 -5.68 10.57 -15.68
N ASP A 376 -5.84 11.52 -14.76
CA ASP A 376 -6.13 11.28 -13.33
C ASP A 376 -7.44 10.53 -13.04
N VAL A 377 -8.31 10.46 -14.05
CA VAL A 377 -9.56 9.69 -14.01
C VAL A 377 -9.50 8.39 -14.79
N ASP A 378 -8.44 8.15 -15.58
CA ASP A 378 -8.24 6.94 -16.41
C ASP A 378 -7.19 5.99 -15.84
N ARG A 379 -6.21 6.51 -15.07
CA ARG A 379 -5.20 5.73 -14.37
C ARG A 379 -4.92 6.33 -12.99
N PHE A 380 -5.38 5.65 -11.94
CA PHE A 380 -5.29 6.16 -10.57
C PHE A 380 -5.29 5.04 -9.54
N THR A 381 -4.92 5.37 -8.31
CA THR A 381 -4.98 4.46 -7.16
C THR A 381 -6.05 4.97 -6.19
N MET A 382 -6.94 4.09 -5.75
CA MET A 382 -7.89 4.35 -4.68
C MET A 382 -7.44 3.61 -3.41
N ALA A 383 -7.22 4.34 -2.32
CA ALA A 383 -6.96 3.72 -1.02
C ALA A 383 -8.27 3.17 -0.42
N VAL A 384 -8.24 1.92 0.02
CA VAL A 384 -9.35 1.27 0.72
C VAL A 384 -8.74 0.41 1.83
N ASP A 385 -8.88 0.84 3.08
CA ASP A 385 -8.63 -0.05 4.22
C ASP A 385 -9.74 -1.09 4.24
N PHE A 386 -9.51 -2.26 3.62
CA PHE A 386 -10.55 -3.26 3.41
C PHE A 386 -11.05 -3.86 4.72
N ASP A 387 -10.17 -4.04 5.69
CA ASP A 387 -10.52 -4.59 7.00
C ASP A 387 -11.42 -3.60 7.75
N ALA A 388 -11.04 -2.32 7.80
CA ALA A 388 -11.87 -1.30 8.41
C ALA A 388 -13.18 -1.09 7.64
N ARG A 389 -13.12 -1.00 6.30
CA ARG A 389 -14.28 -0.76 5.42
C ARG A 389 -15.33 -1.87 5.57
N PHE A 390 -14.90 -3.11 5.79
CA PHE A 390 -15.81 -4.24 5.86
C PHE A 390 -16.05 -4.74 7.30
N ALA A 391 -15.47 -4.11 8.33
CA ALA A 391 -15.58 -4.56 9.72
C ALA A 391 -17.04 -4.70 10.21
N GLY A 392 -17.95 -3.84 9.75
CA GLY A 392 -19.34 -3.83 10.17
C GLY A 392 -20.17 -5.04 9.72
N PHE A 393 -19.78 -5.68 8.62
CA PHE A 393 -20.56 -6.78 8.04
C PHE A 393 -19.73 -8.00 7.67
N ALA A 394 -18.42 -7.89 7.51
CA ALA A 394 -17.51 -8.99 7.18
C ALA A 394 -16.19 -8.87 7.95
N PRO A 395 -16.23 -8.84 9.30
CA PRO A 395 -15.05 -8.63 10.12
C PRO A 395 -14.03 -9.76 9.94
N VAL A 396 -12.76 -9.38 9.86
CA VAL A 396 -11.66 -10.33 10.01
C VAL A 396 -11.59 -10.71 11.47
N ALA A 397 -11.76 -12.00 11.78
CA ALA A 397 -11.62 -12.48 13.15
C ALA A 397 -10.19 -12.17 13.64
N PRO A 398 -10.04 -11.49 14.79
CA PRO A 398 -8.71 -11.26 15.36
C PRO A 398 -7.99 -12.59 15.52
N ARG A 399 -6.70 -12.63 15.18
CA ARG A 399 -5.89 -13.83 15.41
C ARG A 399 -5.88 -14.11 16.91
N ALA A 400 -6.25 -15.32 17.29
CA ALA A 400 -6.28 -15.69 18.70
C ALA A 400 -4.86 -15.62 19.29
N SER A 401 -4.75 -15.07 20.51
CA SER A 401 -3.51 -15.07 21.27
C SER A 401 -2.94 -16.50 21.34
N ARG A 402 -1.68 -16.65 20.93
CA ARG A 402 -0.98 -17.93 20.94
C ARG A 402 -0.39 -18.16 22.33
N PRO A 403 -0.53 -19.35 22.94
CA PRO A 403 0.01 -19.61 24.27
C PRO A 403 1.52 -19.38 24.33
N ALA A 404 2.00 -18.76 25.41
CA ALA A 404 3.41 -18.42 25.55
C ALA A 404 4.34 -19.64 25.38
N ALA A 405 3.90 -20.79 25.89
CA ALA A 405 4.62 -22.06 25.76
C ALA A 405 4.90 -22.48 24.30
N ARG A 406 4.06 -22.09 23.33
CA ARG A 406 4.30 -22.38 21.90
C ARG A 406 5.42 -21.52 21.31
N MET A 407 5.73 -20.37 21.93
CA MET A 407 6.78 -19.46 21.48
C MET A 407 8.15 -19.79 22.10
N LEU A 408 8.21 -20.76 23.02
CA LEU A 408 9.45 -21.21 23.67
C LEU A 408 10.18 -22.24 22.81
N VAL A 409 10.80 -21.77 21.74
CA VAL A 409 11.68 -22.60 20.89
C VAL A 409 12.93 -23.05 21.66
N PRO A 410 13.58 -24.17 21.29
CA PRO A 410 14.81 -24.60 21.94
C PRO A 410 15.86 -23.48 21.98
N GLY A 411 16.36 -23.16 23.16
CA GLY A 411 17.31 -22.08 23.37
C GLY A 411 16.71 -20.73 23.78
N THR A 412 15.38 -20.59 23.93
CA THR A 412 14.77 -19.36 24.47
C THR A 412 15.34 -19.03 25.85
N LEU A 413 15.94 -17.85 25.98
CA LEU A 413 16.54 -17.34 27.20
C LEU A 413 15.60 -16.42 27.97
N ALA A 414 14.83 -15.59 27.26
CA ALA A 414 13.85 -14.70 27.84
C ALA A 414 12.67 -14.54 26.86
N TYR A 415 11.46 -14.43 27.39
CA TYR A 415 10.29 -14.05 26.62
C TYR A 415 9.35 -13.22 27.48
N TRP A 416 9.10 -11.99 27.06
CA TRP A 416 8.24 -11.04 27.76
C TRP A 416 6.99 -10.75 26.94
N ARG A 417 5.86 -10.75 27.63
CA ARG A 417 4.52 -10.47 27.09
C ARG A 417 3.85 -9.42 27.95
N PHE A 418 2.94 -8.67 27.33
CA PHE A 418 2.31 -7.51 27.94
C PHE A 418 0.78 -7.54 27.89
N ASP A 419 0.20 -8.69 27.52
CA ASP A 419 -1.23 -8.91 27.45
C ASP A 419 -1.88 -9.22 28.81
N GLY A 420 -3.21 -9.18 28.86
CA GLY A 420 -3.99 -9.51 30.06
C GLY A 420 -4.16 -8.35 31.06
N ASN A 421 -3.81 -7.13 30.68
CA ASN A 421 -3.97 -5.92 31.49
C ASN A 421 -5.00 -4.96 30.86
N PRO A 422 -5.72 -4.13 31.65
CA PRO A 422 -6.65 -3.15 31.11
C PRO A 422 -5.94 -2.11 30.22
N ASP A 423 -6.50 -1.83 29.04
CA ASP A 423 -5.96 -0.83 28.11
C ASP A 423 -5.87 0.56 28.76
N GLY A 424 -4.76 1.26 28.53
CA GLY A 424 -4.49 2.60 29.05
C GLY A 424 -4.09 2.65 30.53
N ALA A 425 -4.15 1.55 31.28
CA ALA A 425 -3.76 1.53 32.69
C ALA A 425 -2.26 1.80 32.86
N ALA A 426 -1.90 2.69 33.79
CA ALA A 426 -0.50 2.99 34.08
C ALA A 426 0.20 1.78 34.74
N LEU A 427 1.46 1.52 34.37
CA LEU A 427 2.27 0.53 35.05
C LEU A 427 2.69 1.06 36.43
N ALA A 428 2.29 0.35 37.48
CA ALA A 428 2.69 0.71 38.84
C ALA A 428 4.22 0.52 39.03
N PRO A 429 4.91 1.34 39.84
CA PRO A 429 6.35 1.17 40.07
C PRO A 429 6.77 -0.18 40.65
N THR A 430 5.86 -0.89 41.33
CA THR A 430 6.08 -2.22 41.89
C THR A 430 5.79 -3.35 40.90
N THR A 431 5.37 -3.02 39.67
CA THR A 431 5.04 -3.99 38.63
C THR A 431 6.27 -4.81 38.26
N ARG A 432 6.07 -6.12 38.17
CA ARG A 432 7.03 -7.07 37.65
C ARG A 432 6.42 -7.78 36.45
N VAL A 433 7.08 -7.70 35.29
CA VAL A 433 6.71 -8.47 34.11
C VAL A 433 7.49 -9.78 34.15
N ARG A 434 6.77 -10.89 34.20
CA ARG A 434 7.37 -12.20 34.37
C ARG A 434 8.02 -12.67 33.06
N ASP A 435 9.19 -13.30 33.17
CA ASP A 435 9.83 -14.02 32.07
C ASP A 435 9.12 -15.35 31.81
N GLN A 436 8.45 -15.43 30.66
CA GLN A 436 7.67 -16.60 30.24
C GLN A 436 8.53 -17.81 29.89
N SER A 437 9.84 -17.63 29.69
CA SER A 437 10.76 -18.77 29.51
C SER A 437 11.04 -19.53 30.81
N GLY A 438 10.70 -18.93 31.97
CA GLY A 438 10.97 -19.51 33.29
C GLY A 438 12.43 -19.45 33.73
N ARG A 439 13.29 -18.67 33.04
CA ARG A 439 14.73 -18.59 33.33
C ARG A 439 15.11 -17.42 34.25
N GLY A 440 14.12 -16.73 34.82
CA GLY A 440 14.32 -15.71 35.84
C GLY A 440 14.78 -14.35 35.29
N ASN A 441 14.54 -14.08 34.00
CA ASN A 441 14.85 -12.78 33.39
C ASN A 441 13.70 -11.78 33.50
N ASP A 442 13.00 -11.78 34.64
CA ASP A 442 11.87 -10.88 34.88
C ASP A 442 12.26 -9.41 34.68
N LEU A 443 11.32 -8.60 34.20
CA LEU A 443 11.48 -7.16 34.12
C LEU A 443 10.82 -6.46 35.32
N VAL A 444 11.41 -5.34 35.72
CA VAL A 444 10.90 -4.42 36.75
C VAL A 444 10.91 -2.99 36.22
N VAL A 445 10.05 -2.13 36.78
CA VAL A 445 9.99 -0.73 36.39
C VAL A 445 11.23 0.02 36.88
N ALA A 446 11.96 0.62 35.95
CA ALA A 446 13.11 1.49 36.19
C ALA A 446 12.69 2.95 36.06
N ARG A 447 12.71 3.67 37.18
CA ARG A 447 12.21 5.05 37.25
C ARG A 447 13.24 6.08 36.83
N ARG A 448 12.77 7.11 36.12
CA ARG A 448 13.53 8.36 35.92
C ARG A 448 13.06 9.42 36.90
N THR A 449 14.00 10.07 37.60
CA THR A 449 13.68 11.22 38.45
C THR A 449 13.06 12.33 37.59
N GLY A 450 11.88 12.81 37.98
CA GLY A 450 11.14 13.82 37.20
C GLY A 450 10.34 13.27 36.01
N ALA A 451 10.21 11.94 35.87
CA ALA A 451 9.36 11.35 34.83
C ALA A 451 7.90 11.83 34.94
N VAL A 452 7.29 12.13 33.79
CA VAL A 452 5.86 12.40 33.69
C VAL A 452 5.08 11.18 34.19
N ALA A 453 4.18 11.39 35.16
CA ALA A 453 3.38 10.31 35.72
C ALA A 453 2.49 9.66 34.64
N GLY A 454 2.48 8.33 34.60
CA GLY A 454 1.67 7.58 33.63
C GLY A 454 2.19 7.60 32.19
N ALA A 455 3.47 7.91 31.97
CA ALA A 455 4.10 7.82 30.64
C ALA A 455 4.38 6.38 30.17
N LEU A 456 4.25 5.38 31.06
CA LEU A 456 4.35 3.96 30.76
C LEU A 456 3.01 3.28 31.09
N ARG A 457 2.33 2.76 30.07
CA ARG A 457 0.97 2.21 30.17
C ARG A 457 0.86 0.85 29.49
N TRP A 458 -0.08 0.05 29.97
CA TRP A 458 -0.56 -1.11 29.22
C TRP A 458 -1.36 -0.63 28.01
N THR A 459 -1.29 -1.38 26.91
CA THR A 459 -2.20 -1.19 25.78
C THR A 459 -2.72 -2.51 25.25
N ALA A 460 -3.97 -2.51 24.78
CA ALA A 460 -4.55 -3.60 24.01
C ALA A 460 -4.13 -3.56 22.53
N ALA A 461 -3.54 -2.46 22.04
CA ALA A 461 -3.00 -2.39 20.69
C ALA A 461 -1.81 -3.36 20.53
N HIS A 462 -1.76 -4.09 19.42
CA HIS A 462 -0.71 -5.05 19.10
C HIS A 462 -0.64 -5.30 17.59
N HIS A 463 0.51 -5.84 17.13
CA HIS A 463 0.64 -6.33 15.76
C HIS A 463 -0.31 -7.52 15.55
N PRO A 464 -1.01 -7.63 14.40
CA PRO A 464 -1.94 -8.75 14.14
C PRO A 464 -1.30 -10.14 14.27
N ASP A 465 -0.02 -10.25 13.90
CA ASP A 465 0.77 -11.49 13.99
C ASP A 465 1.54 -11.61 15.30
N GLN A 466 1.31 -10.75 16.28
CA GLN A 466 1.91 -10.91 17.60
C GLN A 466 1.33 -12.15 18.31
N PRO A 467 2.13 -12.92 19.06
CA PRO A 467 1.59 -14.03 19.86
C PRO A 467 0.69 -13.57 21.01
N GLY A 468 1.09 -12.55 21.78
CA GLY A 468 0.26 -11.92 22.81
C GLY A 468 -0.71 -10.87 22.27
N ALA A 469 -1.82 -10.65 22.98
CA ALA A 469 -2.83 -9.64 22.63
C ALA A 469 -2.70 -8.39 23.51
N GLY A 470 -1.60 -7.66 23.35
CA GLY A 470 -1.33 -6.42 24.09
C GLY A 470 0.12 -5.97 24.04
N GLY A 471 0.39 -4.80 24.60
CA GLY A 471 1.70 -4.15 24.56
C GLY A 471 1.90 -3.16 25.70
N LEU A 472 3.01 -2.44 25.62
CA LEU A 472 3.34 -1.28 26.43
C LEU A 472 3.32 -0.05 25.55
N ALA A 473 2.58 0.98 25.95
CA ALA A 473 2.66 2.31 25.36
C ALA A 473 3.62 3.17 26.19
N LEU A 474 4.64 3.72 25.52
CA LEU A 474 5.67 4.57 26.09
C LEU A 474 5.58 5.98 25.49
N GLN A 475 5.60 6.99 26.36
CA GLN A 475 5.46 8.41 26.00
C GLN A 475 6.57 9.28 26.62
N GLY A 476 7.74 8.68 26.86
CA GLY A 476 8.80 9.31 27.66
C GLY A 476 9.68 10.33 26.91
N GLY A 477 10.15 9.98 25.71
CA GLY A 477 11.04 10.81 24.90
C GLY A 477 12.34 11.21 25.63
N LYS A 478 12.94 12.34 25.22
CA LYS A 478 14.11 12.95 25.89
C LYS A 478 13.80 13.53 27.28
N THR A 479 12.57 14.01 27.47
CA THR A 479 12.18 14.83 28.62
C THR A 479 11.69 14.02 29.82
N GLY A 480 11.42 12.71 29.70
CA GLY A 480 10.91 11.91 30.81
C GLY A 480 10.69 10.44 30.49
N GLY A 481 9.90 9.76 31.33
CA GLY A 481 9.45 8.38 31.13
C GLY A 481 10.14 7.36 32.02
N ASP A 482 9.33 6.44 32.57
CA ASP A 482 9.82 5.20 33.14
C ASP A 482 10.02 4.18 32.00
N HIS A 483 10.93 3.24 32.20
CA HIS A 483 11.17 2.12 31.29
C HIS A 483 11.17 0.82 32.08
N LEU A 484 11.33 -0.32 31.41
CA LEU A 484 11.54 -1.59 32.10
C LEU A 484 13.01 -2.00 32.04
N GLN A 485 13.47 -2.72 33.04
CA GLN A 485 14.78 -3.37 33.01
C GLN A 485 14.70 -4.76 33.61
N THR A 486 15.57 -5.66 33.17
CA THR A 486 15.74 -6.97 33.83
C THR A 486 16.15 -6.79 35.28
N VAL A 487 15.68 -7.68 36.17
CA VAL A 487 16.18 -7.74 37.55
C VAL A 487 17.69 -7.94 37.63
N ASP A 488 18.32 -7.47 38.70
CA ASP A 488 19.79 -7.55 38.89
C ASP A 488 20.33 -8.99 38.82
N THR A 489 19.51 -9.96 39.25
CA THR A 489 19.84 -11.39 39.26
C THR A 489 19.57 -12.11 37.94
N ALA A 490 19.05 -11.43 36.92
CA ALA A 490 18.69 -12.04 35.64
C ALA A 490 19.92 -12.68 34.97
N PRO A 491 19.90 -13.99 34.64
CA PRO A 491 21.00 -14.65 33.96
C PRO A 491 21.38 -14.01 32.61
N LEU A 492 20.41 -13.42 31.91
CA LEU A 492 20.61 -12.72 30.65
C LEU A 492 21.60 -11.55 30.78
N ASN A 493 21.69 -10.91 31.95
CA ASN A 493 22.62 -9.80 32.20
C ASN A 493 24.08 -10.20 31.99
N ARG A 494 24.41 -11.48 32.17
CA ARG A 494 25.78 -12.03 32.06
C ARG A 494 26.00 -12.84 30.78
N THR A 495 25.00 -12.98 29.94
CA THR A 495 25.07 -13.84 28.75
C THR A 495 25.86 -13.16 27.63
N ARG A 496 26.82 -13.89 27.03
CA ARG A 496 27.72 -13.37 25.98
C ARG A 496 27.47 -13.92 24.58
N PHE A 497 26.57 -14.89 24.41
CA PHE A 497 26.17 -15.43 23.09
C PHE A 497 27.31 -15.86 22.14
N PRO A 498 28.30 -16.67 22.57
CA PRO A 498 29.46 -17.01 21.74
C PRO A 498 29.12 -17.83 20.49
N HIS A 499 27.93 -18.44 20.42
CA HIS A 499 27.47 -19.29 19.32
C HIS A 499 26.27 -18.68 18.58
N GLY A 500 26.12 -17.35 18.65
CA GLY A 500 25.01 -16.64 18.04
C GLY A 500 23.79 -16.47 18.93
N TYR A 501 22.81 -15.76 18.39
CA TYR A 501 21.60 -15.34 19.11
C TYR A 501 20.48 -14.95 18.14
N THR A 502 19.27 -14.83 18.67
CA THR A 502 18.17 -14.13 18.02
C THR A 502 17.49 -13.21 19.03
N VAL A 503 17.29 -11.96 18.65
CA VAL A 503 16.51 -10.97 19.42
C VAL A 503 15.34 -10.54 18.54
N GLU A 504 14.13 -10.70 19.05
CA GLU A 504 12.90 -10.34 18.34
C GLU A 504 12.04 -9.42 19.20
N ALA A 505 11.39 -8.45 18.55
CA ALA A 505 10.44 -7.55 19.19
C ALA A 505 9.33 -7.14 18.22
N PHE A 506 8.12 -6.97 18.74
CA PHE A 506 7.08 -6.22 18.07
C PHE A 506 7.08 -4.78 18.58
N PHE A 507 6.80 -3.81 17.70
CA PHE A 507 6.71 -2.41 18.09
C PHE A 507 5.83 -1.63 17.12
N ALA A 508 5.39 -0.44 17.53
CA ALA A 508 4.68 0.50 16.66
C ALA A 508 5.19 1.92 16.85
N LEU A 509 5.27 2.65 15.74
CA LEU A 509 5.63 4.06 15.72
C LEU A 509 4.37 4.92 15.62
N PRO A 510 4.22 5.93 16.49
CA PRO A 510 3.05 6.79 16.44
C PRO A 510 3.12 7.71 15.22
N THR A 511 1.97 8.10 14.67
CA THR A 511 1.87 9.13 13.61
C THR A 511 2.46 10.48 14.02
N THR A 512 2.69 10.69 15.32
CA THR A 512 3.29 11.89 15.92
C THR A 512 4.79 11.77 16.17
N PHE A 513 5.50 10.82 15.54
CA PHE A 513 6.95 10.68 15.73
C PHE A 513 7.70 11.92 15.24
N ASP A 514 8.45 12.55 16.15
CA ASP A 514 9.34 13.68 15.86
C ASP A 514 10.81 13.22 15.90
N PRO A 515 11.55 13.27 14.77
CA PRO A 515 12.97 12.91 14.70
C PRO A 515 13.85 13.63 15.73
N SER A 516 13.57 14.90 16.01
CA SER A 516 14.38 15.73 16.91
C SER A 516 14.16 15.39 18.39
N ALA A 517 12.95 14.92 18.72
CA ALA A 517 12.55 14.59 20.09
C ALA A 517 12.69 13.10 20.43
N ASN A 518 12.53 12.21 19.45
CA ASN A 518 12.34 10.76 19.65
C ASN A 518 13.39 9.90 18.92
N GLY A 519 14.15 10.47 17.99
CA GLY A 519 15.19 9.76 17.26
C GLY A 519 16.35 9.35 18.17
N PHE A 520 16.97 8.21 17.89
CA PHE A 520 17.96 7.53 18.73
C PHE A 520 17.41 7.06 20.09
N SER A 521 16.14 6.64 20.11
CA SER A 521 15.56 5.89 21.22
C SER A 521 15.65 4.37 20.97
N ALA A 522 15.54 3.56 22.03
CA ALA A 522 15.76 2.11 21.94
C ALA A 522 14.53 1.29 22.33
N LEU A 523 14.26 0.25 21.55
CA LEU A 523 13.34 -0.83 21.91
C LEU A 523 13.97 -1.70 23.00
N LEU A 524 15.22 -2.10 22.79
CA LEU A 524 16.02 -2.90 23.72
C LEU A 524 17.46 -2.38 23.71
N SER A 525 18.06 -2.15 24.87
CA SER A 525 19.47 -1.79 24.97
C SER A 525 20.14 -2.42 26.19
N GLN A 526 21.46 -2.45 26.19
CA GLN A 526 22.24 -2.91 27.35
C GLN A 526 22.69 -1.69 28.18
N TYR A 527 22.58 -1.81 29.50
CA TYR A 527 22.83 -0.68 30.41
C TYR A 527 24.27 -0.14 30.36
N SER A 528 25.25 -0.99 30.10
CA SER A 528 26.67 -0.63 30.03
C SER A 528 27.00 0.05 28.71
N SER A 529 27.90 1.04 28.77
CA SER A 529 28.44 1.66 27.56
C SER A 529 29.59 0.86 26.97
N ALA A 530 29.90 1.11 25.70
CA ALA A 530 31.03 0.53 24.99
C ALA A 530 32.38 0.79 25.71
N GLY A 531 32.53 1.98 26.31
CA GLY A 531 33.69 2.33 27.13
C GLY A 531 33.80 1.48 28.40
N GLN A 532 32.68 1.21 29.08
CA GLN A 532 32.66 0.38 30.30
C GLN A 532 32.97 -1.09 30.04
N VAL A 533 32.61 -1.60 28.85
CA VAL A 533 32.96 -2.96 28.43
C VAL A 533 34.35 -3.03 27.77
N GLY A 534 35.02 -1.90 27.59
CA GLY A 534 36.39 -1.82 27.06
C GLY A 534 36.50 -2.08 25.56
N LYS A 535 35.45 -1.81 24.78
CA LYS A 535 35.37 -2.12 23.34
C LYS A 535 35.36 -0.93 22.40
N ALA A 536 35.36 0.29 22.93
CA ALA A 536 35.34 1.54 22.16
C ALA A 536 36.73 2.03 21.68
N THR A 537 37.74 1.16 21.67
CA THR A 537 39.14 1.48 21.33
C THR A 537 39.42 1.50 19.82
N GLY A 538 38.50 1.00 18.99
CA GLY A 538 38.61 0.99 17.53
C GLY A 538 38.25 2.33 16.87
N ALA A 539 38.50 2.45 15.56
CA ALA A 539 38.28 3.69 14.79
C ALA A 539 36.82 4.18 14.79
N ASP A 540 35.86 3.27 14.92
CA ASP A 540 34.42 3.53 14.93
C ASP A 540 33.79 3.36 16.34
N GLY A 541 34.61 3.44 17.39
CA GLY A 541 34.16 3.26 18.78
C GLY A 541 33.71 4.56 19.43
N ASP A 542 32.46 4.60 19.89
CA ASP A 542 31.94 5.66 20.77
C ASP A 542 31.84 5.11 22.21
N PRO A 543 32.69 5.57 23.16
CA PRO A 543 32.69 5.05 24.53
C PRO A 543 31.40 5.34 25.31
N ASP A 544 30.60 6.31 24.87
CA ASP A 544 29.38 6.77 25.52
C ASP A 544 28.12 6.04 25.02
N GLU A 545 28.18 5.38 23.86
CA GLU A 545 27.11 4.57 23.27
C GLU A 545 26.88 3.27 24.06
N PRO A 546 25.65 2.72 24.11
CA PRO A 546 25.42 1.38 24.68
C PRO A 546 26.27 0.30 24.02
N ALA A 547 26.72 -0.68 24.81
CA ALA A 547 27.46 -1.82 24.28
C ALA A 547 26.64 -2.68 23.30
N VAL A 548 25.31 -2.64 23.43
CA VAL A 548 24.33 -3.30 22.56
C VAL A 548 23.07 -2.44 22.53
N THR A 549 22.53 -2.16 21.35
CA THR A 549 21.23 -1.48 21.22
C THR A 549 20.47 -1.90 19.97
N LEU A 550 19.16 -2.08 20.12
CA LEU A 550 18.15 -2.10 19.08
C LEU A 550 17.39 -0.77 19.15
N SER A 551 17.84 0.19 18.35
CA SER A 551 17.38 1.57 18.34
C SER A 551 16.62 1.93 17.08
N LEU A 552 16.04 3.13 17.08
CA LEU A 552 15.49 3.80 15.90
C LEU A 552 16.23 5.11 15.66
N SER A 553 16.66 5.38 14.44
CA SER A 553 17.26 6.67 14.08
C SER A 553 16.24 7.81 14.04
N GLY A 554 16.71 9.03 13.77
CA GLY A 554 15.83 10.15 13.43
C GLY A 554 14.98 9.89 12.18
N ASP A 555 15.52 9.15 11.22
CA ASP A 555 14.81 8.75 10.00
C ASP A 555 13.95 7.49 10.19
N ARG A 556 13.72 7.07 11.44
CA ARG A 556 12.92 5.88 11.82
C ARG A 556 13.47 4.57 11.28
N GLU A 557 14.76 4.52 10.97
CA GLU A 557 15.42 3.28 10.59
C GLU A 557 15.78 2.49 11.85
N LEU A 558 15.49 1.18 11.85
CA LEU A 558 16.00 0.30 12.90
C LEU A 558 17.53 0.26 12.87
N GLN A 559 18.14 0.26 14.04
CA GLN A 559 19.58 0.19 14.23
C GLN A 559 19.89 -0.92 15.24
N TRP A 560 20.52 -2.00 14.79
CA TRP A 560 21.16 -2.94 15.69
C TRP A 560 22.66 -2.63 15.75
N CYS A 561 23.06 -1.82 16.73
CA CYS A 561 24.46 -1.47 16.96
C CYS A 561 25.02 -2.29 18.13
N VAL A 562 26.13 -2.98 17.90
CA VAL A 562 26.77 -3.81 18.92
C VAL A 562 28.28 -3.62 18.93
N TYR A 563 28.85 -3.75 20.12
CA TYR A 563 30.28 -3.94 20.36
C TYR A 563 30.54 -5.42 20.64
N PRO A 564 30.78 -6.24 19.60
CA PRO A 564 30.81 -7.70 19.74
C PRO A 564 31.97 -8.16 20.63
N ALA A 565 31.84 -9.36 21.19
CA ALA A 565 32.90 -9.92 22.05
C ALA A 565 34.18 -10.23 21.24
N SER A 566 34.02 -10.56 19.96
CA SER A 566 35.06 -11.04 19.06
C SER A 566 36.08 -9.99 18.61
N GLN A 567 35.78 -8.69 18.73
CA GLN A 567 36.61 -7.60 18.21
C GLN A 567 36.37 -6.29 18.98
N ASP A 568 37.17 -5.26 18.67
CA ASP A 568 36.96 -3.89 19.16
C ASP A 568 36.32 -3.05 18.05
N GLY A 569 35.58 -2.00 18.44
CA GLY A 569 34.76 -1.19 17.53
C GLY A 569 33.32 -1.69 17.39
N SER A 570 32.45 -0.81 16.90
CA SER A 570 31.03 -1.10 16.68
C SER A 570 30.80 -1.82 15.34
N LEU A 571 29.73 -2.60 15.28
CA LEU A 571 29.13 -3.07 14.04
C LEU A 571 27.64 -2.75 14.09
N THR A 572 27.12 -2.19 13.00
CA THR A 572 25.73 -1.76 12.95
C THR A 572 25.00 -2.37 11.76
N ASN A 573 23.89 -3.06 12.03
CA ASN A 573 22.88 -3.38 11.03
C ASN A 573 21.85 -2.25 10.97
N TRP A 574 21.53 -1.80 9.76
CA TRP A 574 20.58 -0.71 9.53
C TRP A 574 19.35 -1.19 8.76
N GLY A 575 18.18 -0.78 9.22
CA GLY A 575 16.92 -0.93 8.53
C GLY A 575 16.73 0.10 7.42
N HIS A 576 15.48 0.25 7.00
CA HIS A 576 14.98 1.31 6.12
C HIS A 576 14.01 2.18 6.92
N GLU A 577 13.61 3.33 6.36
CA GLU A 577 12.60 4.20 6.96
C GLU A 577 11.29 3.43 7.14
N LEU A 578 10.78 3.41 8.38
CA LEU A 578 9.52 2.73 8.69
C LEU A 578 8.33 3.71 8.63
N PRO A 579 7.25 3.35 7.89
CA PRO A 579 5.99 4.07 7.95
C PRO A 579 5.44 4.20 9.38
N LEU A 580 4.81 5.35 9.64
CA LEU A 580 4.18 5.66 10.91
C LEU A 580 2.74 5.13 10.97
N GLY A 581 2.23 4.96 12.19
CA GLY A 581 0.86 4.45 12.39
C GLY A 581 0.71 2.95 12.13
N ALA A 582 1.83 2.24 11.96
CA ALA A 582 1.88 0.80 11.72
C ALA A 582 2.62 0.07 12.85
N TRP A 583 2.25 -1.20 13.04
CA TRP A 583 3.01 -2.15 13.84
C TRP A 583 4.01 -2.88 12.95
N TRP A 584 5.14 -3.26 13.55
CA TRP A 584 6.25 -3.93 12.91
C TRP A 584 6.77 -5.07 13.79
N HIS A 585 7.27 -6.12 13.16
CA HIS A 585 8.12 -7.14 13.79
C HIS A 585 9.57 -6.94 13.36
N VAL A 586 10.49 -6.95 14.32
CA VAL A 586 11.93 -6.97 14.05
C VAL A 586 12.54 -8.24 14.60
N ALA A 587 13.41 -8.88 13.82
CA ALA A 587 14.26 -9.98 14.26
C ALA A 587 15.72 -9.69 13.91
N VAL A 588 16.61 -9.83 14.88
CA VAL A 588 18.06 -9.75 14.69
C VAL A 588 18.64 -11.13 14.93
N VAL A 589 19.22 -11.73 13.90
CA VAL A 589 19.76 -13.10 13.95
C VAL A 589 21.27 -13.05 13.76
N ASN A 590 22.03 -13.47 14.76
CA ASN A 590 23.46 -13.74 14.60
C ASN A 590 23.69 -15.26 14.57
N ASP A 591 24.28 -15.77 13.50
CA ASP A 591 24.53 -17.21 13.29
C ASP A 591 25.84 -17.72 13.92
N GLY A 592 26.48 -16.90 14.76
CA GLY A 592 27.82 -17.13 15.28
C GLY A 592 28.94 -16.62 14.38
N THR A 593 28.60 -16.07 13.20
CA THR A 593 29.55 -15.43 12.29
C THR A 593 29.03 -14.12 11.73
N HIS A 594 27.77 -14.01 11.34
CA HIS A 594 27.18 -12.81 10.75
C HIS A 594 25.86 -12.48 11.42
N THR A 595 25.54 -11.19 11.45
CA THR A 595 24.25 -10.69 11.95
C THR A 595 23.39 -10.24 10.78
N VAL A 596 22.16 -10.71 10.72
CA VAL A 596 21.13 -10.29 9.75
C VAL A 596 19.97 -9.68 10.52
N LEU A 597 19.61 -8.45 10.15
CA LEU A 597 18.41 -7.76 10.62
C LEU A 597 17.26 -8.05 9.63
N TYR A 598 16.11 -8.39 10.19
CA TYR A 598 14.85 -8.64 9.48
C TYR A 598 13.77 -7.67 9.96
N VAL A 599 12.95 -7.19 9.05
CA VAL A 599 11.70 -6.46 9.32
C VAL A 599 10.56 -7.27 8.71
N ASP A 600 9.57 -7.64 9.52
CA ASP A 600 8.45 -8.54 9.17
C ASP A 600 8.89 -9.85 8.50
N GLY A 601 10.03 -10.39 8.94
CA GLY A 601 10.60 -11.62 8.39
C GLY A 601 11.39 -11.43 7.08
N CYS A 602 11.47 -10.21 6.55
CA CYS A 602 12.23 -9.88 5.36
C CYS A 602 13.62 -9.32 5.72
N PRO A 603 14.73 -9.87 5.16
CA PRO A 603 16.07 -9.37 5.45
C PRO A 603 16.27 -7.96 4.86
N VAL A 604 16.90 -7.07 5.62
CA VAL A 604 17.27 -5.73 5.13
C VAL A 604 18.64 -5.76 4.43
N VAL A 605 18.97 -4.72 3.66
CA VAL A 605 20.21 -4.71 2.85
C VAL A 605 21.46 -4.33 3.64
N ARG A 606 21.37 -3.40 4.61
CA ARG A 606 22.53 -2.84 5.33
C ARG A 606 22.94 -3.72 6.50
N ASN A 607 23.28 -4.98 6.21
CA ASN A 607 23.86 -5.93 7.15
C ASN A 607 25.37 -6.05 6.93
N PRO A 608 26.24 -5.81 7.93
CA PRO A 608 27.68 -5.93 7.76
C PRO A 608 28.11 -7.35 7.34
N SER A 609 29.00 -7.44 6.36
CA SER A 609 29.66 -8.71 5.99
C SER A 609 30.83 -9.06 6.91
N THR A 610 31.21 -8.18 7.84
CA THR A 610 32.28 -8.41 8.81
C THR A 610 31.89 -9.52 9.79
N PRO A 611 32.70 -10.60 9.89
CA PRO A 611 32.44 -11.67 10.84
C PRO A 611 32.45 -11.15 12.29
N ASN A 612 31.42 -11.47 13.05
CA ASN A 612 31.29 -11.10 14.46
C ASN A 612 30.47 -12.12 15.24
N HIS A 613 30.84 -12.30 16.51
CA HIS A 613 30.11 -13.17 17.41
C HIS A 613 30.14 -12.66 18.84
N GLY A 614 29.08 -13.03 19.56
CA GLY A 614 28.89 -12.67 20.95
C GLY A 614 28.63 -11.20 21.21
N LEU A 615 28.14 -10.92 22.40
CA LEU A 615 27.83 -9.59 22.90
C LEU A 615 28.69 -9.28 24.11
N SER A 616 29.18 -8.03 24.17
CA SER A 616 29.96 -7.55 25.29
C SER A 616 29.03 -7.07 26.41
N THR A 617 29.03 -7.78 27.53
CA THR A 617 28.33 -7.37 28.77
C THR A 617 29.24 -7.48 29.98
N ILE A 618 28.93 -6.70 31.03
CA ILE A 618 29.58 -6.74 32.35
C ILE A 618 28.59 -7.10 33.47
N GLY A 619 27.50 -7.81 33.14
CA GLY A 619 26.53 -8.26 34.15
C GLY A 619 25.52 -7.19 34.58
N LYS A 620 25.39 -6.10 33.82
CA LYS A 620 24.39 -5.06 34.06
C LYS A 620 23.06 -5.37 33.36
N PRO A 621 21.94 -4.79 33.84
CA PRO A 621 20.62 -5.04 33.27
C PRO A 621 20.50 -4.75 31.77
N TRP A 622 19.55 -5.44 31.14
CA TRP A 622 18.98 -5.04 29.86
C TRP A 622 17.82 -4.09 30.09
N LEU A 623 17.67 -3.10 29.21
CA LEU A 623 16.67 -2.05 29.27
C LEU A 623 15.68 -2.24 28.12
N LEU A 624 14.39 -2.25 28.42
CA LEU A 624 13.31 -2.27 27.43
C LEU A 624 12.66 -0.88 27.39
N GLY A 625 12.73 -0.24 26.23
CA GLY A 625 12.27 1.13 26.02
C GLY A 625 13.24 2.22 26.50
N GLY A 626 14.36 1.87 27.14
CA GLY A 626 15.34 2.83 27.64
C GLY A 626 16.60 2.87 26.77
N TYR A 627 17.12 4.06 26.49
CA TYR A 627 18.40 4.29 25.81
C TYR A 627 19.32 5.14 26.67
N ARG A 628 20.57 4.69 26.84
CA ARG A 628 21.57 5.41 27.63
C ARG A 628 22.67 5.97 26.75
N TYR A 629 23.14 7.16 27.08
CA TYR A 629 24.31 7.77 26.45
C TYR A 629 25.12 8.50 27.53
N GLY A 630 26.45 8.42 27.47
CA GLY A 630 27.34 9.10 28.44
C GLY A 630 27.07 8.70 29.90
N GLY A 631 26.66 7.44 30.12
CA GLY A 631 26.35 6.92 31.44
C GLY A 631 25.06 7.46 32.06
N LYS A 632 24.15 8.06 31.30
CA LYS A 632 22.84 8.53 31.77
C LYS A 632 21.73 8.01 30.87
N LEU A 633 20.50 7.93 31.40
CA LEU A 633 19.33 7.66 30.57
C LEU A 633 19.07 8.89 29.70
N ASP A 634 19.31 8.76 28.41
CA ASP A 634 19.19 9.85 27.43
C ASP A 634 17.74 9.94 26.94
N GLN A 635 17.19 8.81 26.49
CA GLN A 635 15.83 8.72 25.95
C GLN A 635 15.06 7.53 26.46
N VAL A 636 13.75 7.71 26.53
CA VAL A 636 12.79 6.61 26.59
C VAL A 636 12.02 6.59 25.27
N PHE A 637 11.82 5.39 24.73
CA PHE A 637 11.10 5.16 23.50
C PHE A 637 9.72 5.83 23.50
N VAL A 638 9.29 6.31 22.34
CA VAL A 638 7.97 6.89 22.11
C VAL A 638 7.26 6.06 21.06
N GLY A 639 6.23 5.33 21.49
CA GLY A 639 5.53 4.35 20.67
C GLY A 639 5.02 3.20 21.52
N SER A 640 4.75 2.08 20.87
CA SER A 640 4.36 0.86 21.57
C SER A 640 5.39 -0.25 21.40
N ILE A 641 5.63 -1.03 22.45
CA ILE A 641 6.44 -2.26 22.42
C ILE A 641 5.53 -3.43 22.74
N GLY A 642 5.53 -4.41 21.87
CA GLY A 642 4.79 -5.65 21.99
C GLY A 642 5.65 -6.79 22.53
N ASP A 643 5.33 -8.03 22.19
CA ASP A 643 6.08 -9.22 22.63
C ASP A 643 7.58 -9.11 22.29
N VAL A 644 8.45 -9.52 23.22
CA VAL A 644 9.92 -9.50 23.04
C VAL A 644 10.52 -10.84 23.44
N ARG A 645 11.31 -11.44 22.56
CA ARG A 645 11.93 -12.76 22.76
C ARG A 645 13.43 -12.72 22.50
N VAL A 646 14.20 -13.38 23.36
CA VAL A 646 15.64 -13.56 23.21
C VAL A 646 15.97 -15.05 23.22
N VAL A 647 16.68 -15.51 22.20
CA VAL A 647 17.06 -16.91 21.99
C VAL A 647 18.58 -17.01 21.87
N GLY A 648 19.18 -17.98 22.55
CA GLY A 648 20.63 -18.21 22.58
C GLY A 648 21.19 -18.96 21.36
N ARG A 649 20.54 -18.84 20.21
CA ARG A 649 20.96 -19.39 18.91
C ARG A 649 20.32 -18.59 17.77
N ALA A 650 20.82 -18.77 16.55
CA ALA A 650 20.11 -18.29 15.36
C ALA A 650 18.79 -19.06 15.14
N LEU A 651 17.76 -18.31 14.78
CA LEU A 651 16.47 -18.82 14.30
C LEU A 651 16.38 -18.67 12.78
N GLN A 652 15.67 -19.60 12.15
CA GLN A 652 15.20 -19.42 10.79
C GLN A 652 13.93 -18.54 10.78
N PRO A 653 13.60 -17.84 9.67
CA PRO A 653 12.39 -17.03 9.57
C PRO A 653 11.10 -17.80 9.92
N SER A 654 11.01 -19.09 9.60
CA SER A 654 9.87 -19.95 9.97
C SER A 654 9.73 -20.23 11.47
N GLU A 655 10.74 -19.87 12.27
CA GLU A 655 10.71 -19.98 13.73
C GLU A 655 10.42 -18.62 14.41
N PHE A 656 10.31 -17.53 13.64
CA PHE A 656 10.04 -16.20 14.18
C PHE A 656 8.66 -16.11 14.82
N MET A 657 8.47 -15.14 15.71
CA MET A 657 7.18 -14.97 16.39
C MET A 657 6.04 -14.60 15.43
N ASN A 658 6.33 -13.99 14.27
CA ASN A 658 5.34 -13.63 13.25
C ASN A 658 5.11 -14.72 12.17
N ALA A 659 5.76 -15.88 12.29
CA ALA A 659 5.63 -17.00 11.35
C ALA A 659 4.36 -17.85 11.57
#